data_AF-A0A7W0WU22-F1
#
_entry.id   AF-A0A7W0WU22-F1
#
_cell.length_a   1.000
_cell.length_b   1.000
_cell.length_c   1.000
_cell.angle_alpha   90.00
_cell.angle_beta   90.00
_cell.angle_gamma   90.00
#
_symmetry.space_group_name_H-M   'P 1'
#
loop_
_entity.id
_entity.type
_entity.pdbx_description
1 polymer ?
#
loop_
_entity_poly.entity_id
_entity_poly.type
_entity_poly.pdbx_seq_one_letter_code
_entity_poly.pdbx_strand_id
1 'polypeptide(L)'
;MSLETAVEALQKNEPAQALSALLVAWRGARHPRIADAIDVVSQQIANIAPIPGKSVTERDDHWRAIAKKPQPTELPRLLAALWPKQWRPARPLLDLLDKWPEDPRLAAALVRAIVDPPYNSNASMALYELMFEKLGKLGDRRGLDALRDAAVRHRYLAAGIAKTIAAIEKRPLPPIPDEPALAQITAHFAHVVASAANDEQRGAELLSAIYAAPDDDAPRAVYADWLSERGDVRGEFITLQLARGAGEEPSTREKALLHEHGRSWAGRLGTLFSTRSHVFERGFFAGGSLDAKDLRLLAADPASRIVRHVEASATPEALFELLDALPALRSVSTWGDAALAFVGGGRVWPNITSLGTSVQGPEMTATLASCRALPNLRELQIWCGADDAAWLPSAPVLDRVETLRLLGSAGLAEMIAAIIARPSAVRTLEIESKPWRATLRAPFEACTIECFDTSSWYVPASLNELLGVLPATTHVTIVDAHKLDPAVHARVQPALEWFTTPVVASWQPPRPVETSPVLAIQLHGRPLLDAALAGDVWQLLADAGQRYDGIIVGSGKSVRPLGDDPVARISTWANNAKTDGITLVSSQGGDRVELQRKRGRWASPNFNRAELALVERDGIDLVPIFARLAALAHAEWGYCDPQGH
;
A
#
# COMPACT_ATOMS: atom_id res chain seq x y z
N MET A 1 -2.71 -51.55 -8.21
CA MET A 1 -1.28 -51.46 -7.82
C MET A 1 -0.91 -50.15 -7.14
N SER A 2 -0.87 -48.96 -7.79
CA SER A 2 -0.38 -47.75 -7.09
C SER A 2 -1.24 -47.29 -5.90
N LEU A 3 -2.57 -47.45 -5.95
CA LEU A 3 -3.45 -47.13 -4.81
C LEU A 3 -3.34 -48.17 -3.67
N GLU A 4 -3.22 -49.46 -4.00
CA GLU A 4 -2.94 -50.52 -3.00
C GLU A 4 -1.61 -50.28 -2.29
N THR A 5 -0.55 -49.91 -3.02
CA THR A 5 0.74 -49.55 -2.42
C THR A 5 0.61 -48.36 -1.46
N ALA A 6 -0.27 -47.39 -1.76
CA ALA A 6 -0.54 -46.29 -0.85
C ALA A 6 -1.27 -46.76 0.42
N VAL A 7 -2.24 -47.68 0.31
CA VAL A 7 -2.90 -48.30 1.46
C VAL A 7 -1.90 -49.02 2.36
N GLU A 8 -1.04 -49.87 1.80
CA GLU A 8 -0.02 -50.61 2.55
C GLU A 8 0.96 -49.67 3.27
N ALA A 9 1.41 -48.61 2.60
CA ALA A 9 2.30 -47.62 3.19
C ALA A 9 1.62 -46.87 4.36
N LEU A 10 0.35 -46.50 4.24
CA LEU A 10 -0.40 -45.88 5.34
C LEU A 10 -0.58 -46.83 6.53
N GLN A 11 -0.85 -48.12 6.29
CA GLN A 11 -0.93 -49.13 7.34
C GLN A 11 0.41 -49.32 8.07
N LYS A 12 1.53 -49.14 7.37
CA LYS A 12 2.89 -49.16 7.94
C LYS A 12 3.33 -47.83 8.55
N ASN A 13 2.47 -46.81 8.52
CA ASN A 13 2.79 -45.44 8.94
C ASN A 13 3.98 -44.82 8.17
N GLU A 14 4.01 -45.04 6.85
CA GLU A 14 5.00 -44.54 5.90
C GLU A 14 4.39 -43.48 4.94
N PRO A 15 3.98 -42.31 5.45
CA PRO A 15 3.20 -41.33 4.67
C PRO A 15 3.95 -40.75 3.45
N ALA A 16 5.29 -40.68 3.48
CA ALA A 16 6.07 -40.25 2.31
C ALA A 16 6.01 -41.25 1.14
N GLN A 17 5.94 -42.55 1.46
CA GLN A 17 5.76 -43.61 0.47
C GLN A 17 4.33 -43.63 -0.06
N ALA A 18 3.34 -43.43 0.84
CA ALA A 18 1.95 -43.26 0.45
C ALA A 18 1.75 -42.07 -0.51
N LEU A 19 2.36 -40.91 -0.21
CA LEU A 19 2.32 -39.73 -1.08
C LEU A 19 2.90 -40.04 -2.47
N SER A 20 4.05 -40.72 -2.51
CA SER A 20 4.70 -41.09 -3.78
C SER A 20 3.81 -41.99 -4.64
N ALA A 21 3.16 -42.99 -4.02
CA ALA A 21 2.26 -43.91 -4.68
C ALA A 21 0.97 -43.23 -5.18
N LEU A 22 0.39 -42.34 -4.37
CA LEU A 22 -0.77 -41.52 -4.74
C LEU A 22 -0.46 -40.59 -5.93
N LEU A 23 0.72 -39.96 -5.95
CA LEU A 23 1.13 -39.11 -7.08
C LEU A 23 1.26 -39.89 -8.39
N VAL A 24 1.75 -41.12 -8.34
CA VAL A 24 1.76 -42.02 -9.52
C VAL A 24 0.34 -42.33 -9.97
N ALA A 25 -0.57 -42.68 -9.05
CA ALA A 25 -1.98 -42.92 -9.36
C ALA A 25 -2.66 -41.68 -9.97
N TRP A 26 -2.42 -40.49 -9.42
CA TRP A 26 -2.98 -39.25 -9.92
C TRP A 26 -2.43 -38.87 -11.29
N ARG A 27 -1.15 -39.10 -11.61
CA ARG A 27 -0.65 -38.81 -12.97
C ARG A 27 -1.32 -39.67 -14.05
N GLY A 28 -1.71 -40.89 -13.71
CA GLY A 28 -2.45 -41.80 -14.60
C GLY A 28 -3.92 -41.42 -14.78
N ALA A 29 -4.61 -41.00 -13.72
CA ALA A 29 -6.06 -40.75 -13.74
C ALA A 29 -6.48 -39.27 -13.64
N ARG A 30 -5.63 -38.36 -13.15
CA ARG A 30 -5.97 -36.95 -12.88
C ARG A 30 -7.27 -36.75 -12.08
N HIS A 31 -7.64 -37.74 -11.27
CA HIS A 31 -8.93 -37.74 -10.62
C HIS A 31 -8.92 -36.85 -9.37
N PRO A 32 -9.89 -35.91 -9.19
CA PRO A 32 -9.99 -35.02 -8.03
C PRO A 32 -9.88 -35.75 -6.68
N ARG A 33 -10.61 -36.86 -6.51
CA ARG A 33 -10.58 -37.64 -5.25
C ARG A 33 -9.20 -38.20 -4.88
N ILE A 34 -8.35 -38.53 -5.86
CA ILE A 34 -6.97 -38.96 -5.57
C ILE A 34 -6.12 -37.75 -5.16
N ALA A 35 -6.37 -36.60 -5.78
CA ALA A 35 -5.72 -35.36 -5.42
C ALA A 35 -6.12 -34.88 -4.01
N ASP A 36 -7.36 -35.10 -3.59
CA ASP A 36 -7.81 -34.82 -2.21
C ASP A 36 -7.04 -35.67 -1.20
N ALA A 37 -6.87 -36.97 -1.48
CA ALA A 37 -6.04 -37.84 -0.67
C ALA A 37 -4.57 -37.39 -0.62
N ILE A 38 -4.02 -36.89 -1.74
CA ILE A 38 -2.67 -36.32 -1.80
C ILE A 38 -2.54 -35.11 -0.87
N ASP A 39 -3.52 -34.21 -0.86
CA ASP A 39 -3.48 -33.02 -0.02
C ASP A 39 -3.47 -33.40 1.47
N VAL A 40 -4.31 -34.36 1.87
CA VAL A 40 -4.38 -34.81 3.27
C VAL A 40 -3.09 -35.51 3.71
N VAL A 41 -2.57 -36.45 2.92
CA VAL A 41 -1.29 -37.13 3.23
C VAL A 41 -0.14 -36.11 3.25
N SER A 42 -0.15 -35.16 2.32
CA SER A 42 0.87 -34.12 2.25
C SER A 42 0.87 -33.24 3.50
N GLN A 43 -0.28 -32.93 4.10
CA GLN A 43 -0.37 -32.12 5.32
C GLN A 43 0.30 -32.80 6.52
N GLN A 44 0.21 -34.13 6.64
CA GLN A 44 0.81 -34.87 7.75
C GLN A 44 2.34 -34.87 7.75
N ILE A 45 2.95 -34.72 6.58
CA ILE A 45 4.42 -34.72 6.40
C ILE A 45 4.97 -33.37 5.94
N ALA A 46 4.12 -32.36 5.82
CA ALA A 46 4.52 -31.05 5.31
C ALA A 46 5.50 -30.40 6.29
N ASN A 47 6.73 -30.19 5.83
CA ASN A 47 7.65 -29.27 6.48
C ASN A 47 7.54 -27.90 5.80
N ILE A 48 6.80 -26.97 6.39
CA ILE A 48 6.67 -25.59 5.90
C ILE A 48 7.70 -24.64 6.53
N ALA A 49 8.80 -25.16 7.08
CA ALA A 49 9.84 -24.34 7.66
C ALA A 49 10.36 -23.29 6.63
N PRO A 50 10.62 -22.05 7.07
CA PRO A 50 11.12 -21.00 6.19
C PRO A 50 12.36 -21.43 5.40
N ILE A 51 12.50 -20.89 4.19
CA ILE A 51 13.74 -21.05 3.42
C ILE A 51 14.83 -20.23 4.10
N PRO A 52 15.95 -20.85 4.52
CA PRO A 52 17.00 -20.14 5.25
C PRO A 52 17.66 -19.07 4.38
N GLY A 53 18.16 -18.00 5.00
CA GLY A 53 18.90 -16.94 4.31
C GLY A 53 18.67 -15.56 4.95
N LYS A 54 19.76 -14.82 5.14
CA LYS A 54 19.76 -13.46 5.70
C LYS A 54 19.41 -12.41 4.64
N SER A 55 19.72 -12.69 3.38
CA SER A 55 19.35 -11.85 2.23
C SER A 55 18.29 -12.50 1.33
N VAL A 56 17.65 -11.70 0.46
CA VAL A 56 16.71 -12.20 -0.56
C VAL A 56 17.43 -13.14 -1.52
N THR A 57 18.64 -12.78 -1.95
CA THR A 57 19.46 -13.60 -2.86
C THR A 57 19.79 -14.96 -2.25
N GLU A 58 20.22 -14.99 -0.98
CA GLU A 58 20.50 -16.26 -0.28
C GLU A 58 19.26 -17.16 -0.19
N ARG A 59 18.09 -16.58 0.11
CA ARG A 59 16.83 -17.34 0.15
C ARG A 59 16.46 -17.88 -1.22
N ASP A 60 16.61 -17.08 -2.28
CA ASP A 60 16.36 -17.52 -3.65
C ASP A 60 17.31 -18.65 -4.07
N ASP A 61 18.59 -18.56 -3.70
CA ASP A 61 19.60 -19.60 -4.00
C ASP A 61 19.31 -20.90 -3.25
N HIS A 62 18.95 -20.82 -1.96
CA HIS A 62 18.53 -21.99 -1.18
C HIS A 62 17.24 -22.61 -1.71
N TRP A 63 16.25 -21.78 -2.07
CA TRP A 63 15.02 -22.25 -2.70
C TRP A 63 15.33 -23.02 -3.99
N ARG A 64 16.18 -22.46 -4.87
CA ARG A 64 16.61 -23.11 -6.11
C ARG A 64 17.40 -24.39 -5.85
N ALA A 65 18.21 -24.43 -4.79
CA ALA A 65 18.97 -25.62 -4.43
C ALA A 65 18.05 -26.79 -4.00
N ILE A 66 17.00 -26.50 -3.23
CA ILE A 66 15.96 -27.48 -2.88
C ILE A 66 15.21 -27.91 -4.15
N ALA A 67 14.78 -26.94 -4.96
CA ALA A 67 13.98 -27.19 -6.17
C ALA A 67 14.71 -27.99 -7.27
N LYS A 68 16.05 -28.08 -7.24
CA LYS A 68 16.83 -28.94 -8.16
C LYS A 68 16.63 -30.44 -7.90
N LYS A 69 16.17 -30.82 -6.70
CA LYS A 69 15.90 -32.22 -6.32
C LYS A 69 14.39 -32.39 -6.22
N PRO A 70 13.71 -33.02 -7.19
CA PRO A 70 12.25 -33.15 -7.22
C PRO A 70 11.73 -34.12 -6.17
N GLN A 71 11.77 -33.71 -4.90
CA GLN A 71 11.27 -34.45 -3.75
C GLN A 71 9.84 -33.97 -3.43
N PRO A 72 8.81 -34.82 -3.60
CA PRO A 72 7.42 -34.41 -3.38
C PRO A 72 7.12 -33.94 -1.95
N THR A 73 7.92 -34.33 -0.97
CA THR A 73 7.82 -33.91 0.44
C THR A 73 8.27 -32.46 0.67
N GLU A 74 9.17 -31.93 -0.18
CA GLU A 74 9.64 -30.54 -0.12
C GLU A 74 8.73 -29.56 -0.89
N LEU A 75 7.81 -30.07 -1.71
CA LEU A 75 6.94 -29.23 -2.52
C LEU A 75 6.12 -28.21 -1.68
N PRO A 76 5.49 -28.58 -0.54
CA PRO A 76 4.78 -27.60 0.29
C PRO A 76 5.67 -26.42 0.73
N ARG A 77 6.92 -26.71 1.10
CA ARG A 77 7.93 -25.71 1.49
C ARG A 77 8.25 -24.75 0.34
N LEU A 78 8.45 -25.30 -0.86
CA LEU A 78 8.74 -24.51 -2.05
C LEU A 78 7.54 -23.64 -2.46
N LEU A 79 6.32 -24.19 -2.39
CA LEU A 79 5.08 -23.47 -2.71
C LEU A 79 4.82 -22.31 -1.74
N ALA A 80 5.11 -22.48 -0.45
CA ALA A 80 4.96 -21.42 0.56
C ALA A 80 5.86 -20.20 0.27
N ALA A 81 7.00 -20.40 -0.40
CA ALA A 81 7.96 -19.35 -0.75
C ALA A 81 8.00 -19.02 -2.26
N LEU A 82 6.98 -19.43 -3.03
CA LEU A 82 6.98 -19.31 -4.49
C LEU A 82 6.74 -17.87 -5.01
N TRP A 83 6.16 -17.00 -4.17
CA TRP A 83 5.68 -15.67 -4.56
C TRP A 83 6.51 -14.55 -3.92
N PRO A 84 7.69 -14.18 -4.47
CA PRO A 84 8.51 -13.08 -3.96
C PRO A 84 7.80 -11.72 -4.11
N LYS A 85 8.27 -10.67 -3.43
CA LYS A 85 7.63 -9.33 -3.48
C LYS A 85 7.46 -8.74 -4.89
N GLN A 86 8.35 -9.07 -5.81
CA GLN A 86 8.23 -8.65 -7.22
C GLN A 86 7.85 -9.83 -8.11
N TRP A 87 7.10 -9.58 -9.18
CA TRP A 87 6.64 -10.63 -10.07
C TRP A 87 7.75 -11.25 -10.93
N ARG A 88 8.80 -10.48 -11.29
CA ARG A 88 9.85 -10.93 -12.22
C ARG A 88 10.62 -12.14 -11.68
N PRO A 89 11.04 -12.18 -10.41
CA PRO A 89 11.69 -13.36 -9.84
C PRO A 89 10.77 -14.58 -9.70
N ALA A 90 9.45 -14.41 -9.59
CA ALA A 90 8.51 -15.52 -9.46
C ALA A 90 8.48 -16.42 -10.71
N ARG A 91 8.61 -15.81 -11.91
CA ARG A 91 8.59 -16.54 -13.18
C ARG A 91 9.64 -17.65 -13.29
N PRO A 92 10.95 -17.40 -13.09
CA PRO A 92 11.96 -18.45 -13.14
C PRO A 92 11.87 -19.47 -11.99
N LEU A 93 11.17 -19.17 -10.89
CA LEU A 93 10.86 -20.18 -9.86
C LEU A 93 9.76 -21.12 -10.35
N LEU A 94 8.68 -20.57 -10.92
CA LEU A 94 7.59 -21.35 -11.50
C LEU A 94 8.05 -22.20 -12.71
N ASP A 95 8.95 -21.67 -13.55
CA ASP A 95 9.58 -22.42 -14.64
C ASP A 95 10.43 -23.60 -14.15
N LEU A 96 11.00 -23.51 -12.94
CA LEU A 96 11.76 -24.62 -12.35
C LEU A 96 10.83 -25.73 -11.85
N LEU A 97 9.71 -25.37 -11.21
CA LEU A 97 8.69 -26.34 -10.80
C LEU A 97 7.98 -26.98 -11.99
N ASP A 98 7.90 -26.31 -13.14
CA ASP A 98 7.32 -26.91 -14.36
C ASP A 98 8.10 -28.13 -14.87
N LYS A 99 9.38 -28.21 -14.52
CA LYS A 99 10.24 -29.34 -14.86
C LYS A 99 10.04 -30.51 -13.89
N TRP A 100 9.34 -30.32 -12.78
CA TRP A 100 9.01 -31.40 -11.87
C TRP A 100 7.95 -32.31 -12.50
N PRO A 101 7.90 -33.59 -12.09
CA PRO A 101 6.75 -34.43 -12.38
C PRO A 101 5.46 -33.77 -11.90
N GLU A 102 4.42 -33.80 -12.73
CA GLU A 102 3.17 -33.08 -12.46
C GLU A 102 2.55 -33.48 -11.12
N ASP A 103 2.01 -32.49 -10.41
CA ASP A 103 1.54 -32.62 -9.03
C ASP A 103 0.29 -31.75 -8.83
N PRO A 104 -0.81 -32.29 -8.27
CA PRO A 104 -2.03 -31.52 -8.09
C PRO A 104 -1.88 -30.39 -7.06
N ARG A 105 -0.91 -30.48 -6.14
CA ARG A 105 -0.65 -29.43 -5.14
C ARG A 105 -0.14 -28.14 -5.78
N LEU A 106 0.58 -28.24 -6.90
CA LEU A 106 0.95 -27.08 -7.70
C LEU A 106 -0.30 -26.44 -8.33
N ALA A 107 -1.24 -27.23 -8.84
CA ALA A 107 -2.50 -26.69 -9.38
C ALA A 107 -3.28 -25.93 -8.30
N ALA A 108 -3.40 -26.49 -7.10
CA ALA A 108 -4.04 -25.82 -5.96
C ALA A 108 -3.34 -24.50 -5.59
N ALA A 109 -2.00 -24.46 -5.60
CA ALA A 109 -1.24 -23.24 -5.35
C ALA A 109 -1.44 -22.17 -6.45
N LEU A 110 -1.51 -22.59 -7.72
CA LEU A 110 -1.80 -21.69 -8.84
C LEU A 110 -3.22 -21.11 -8.74
N VAL A 111 -4.22 -21.93 -8.40
CA VAL A 111 -5.58 -21.46 -8.15
C VAL A 111 -5.59 -20.41 -7.05
N ARG A 112 -4.97 -20.67 -5.90
CA ARG A 112 -4.88 -19.70 -4.79
C ARG A 112 -4.28 -18.37 -5.23
N ALA A 113 -3.18 -18.41 -5.98
CA ALA A 113 -2.51 -17.21 -6.49
C ALA A 113 -3.26 -16.50 -7.64
N ILE A 114 -4.27 -17.12 -8.26
CA ILE A 114 -5.16 -16.44 -9.22
C ILE A 114 -6.39 -15.88 -8.50
N VAL A 115 -6.88 -16.59 -7.48
CA VAL A 115 -8.01 -16.20 -6.64
C VAL A 115 -7.67 -14.96 -5.80
N ASP A 116 -6.44 -14.93 -5.26
CA ASP A 116 -5.82 -13.80 -4.58
C ASP A 116 -4.48 -13.43 -5.26
N PRO A 117 -4.52 -12.59 -6.31
CA PRO A 117 -3.37 -12.23 -7.14
C PRO A 117 -2.24 -11.56 -6.33
N PRO A 118 -1.02 -12.15 -6.25
CA PRO A 118 0.10 -11.53 -5.55
C PRO A 118 0.62 -10.27 -6.26
N TYR A 119 0.27 -10.10 -7.54
CA TYR A 119 0.72 -8.97 -8.37
C TYR A 119 -0.42 -8.40 -9.21
N ASN A 120 -0.50 -7.07 -9.31
CA ASN A 120 -1.62 -6.35 -9.93
C ASN A 120 -1.20 -5.37 -11.02
N SER A 121 -0.02 -5.56 -11.62
CA SER A 121 0.51 -4.68 -12.66
C SER A 121 0.27 -5.24 -14.06
N ASN A 122 0.12 -4.37 -15.07
CA ASN A 122 0.07 -4.82 -16.46
C ASN A 122 1.30 -5.65 -16.86
N ALA A 123 2.47 -5.33 -16.30
CA ALA A 123 3.70 -6.08 -16.54
C ALA A 123 3.67 -7.53 -16.00
N SER A 124 2.88 -7.81 -14.96
CA SER A 124 2.75 -9.15 -14.38
C SER A 124 1.87 -10.10 -15.20
N MET A 125 1.19 -9.62 -16.27
CA MET A 125 0.34 -10.47 -17.11
C MET A 125 1.08 -11.66 -17.71
N ALA A 126 2.35 -11.50 -18.08
CA ALA A 126 3.16 -12.59 -18.62
C ALA A 126 3.41 -13.73 -17.62
N LEU A 127 3.33 -13.46 -16.30
CA LEU A 127 3.36 -14.51 -15.28
C LEU A 127 2.01 -15.22 -15.19
N TYR A 128 0.89 -14.49 -15.22
CA TYR A 128 -0.44 -15.10 -15.19
C TYR A 128 -0.73 -15.95 -16.41
N GLU A 129 -0.28 -15.55 -17.60
CA GLU A 129 -0.35 -16.37 -18.82
C GLU A 129 0.33 -17.73 -18.63
N LEU A 130 1.52 -17.74 -18.02
CA LEU A 130 2.24 -18.96 -17.67
C LEU A 130 1.46 -19.80 -16.64
N MET A 131 0.86 -19.16 -15.63
CA MET A 131 0.04 -19.86 -14.63
C MET A 131 -1.20 -20.50 -15.27
N PHE A 132 -1.88 -19.79 -16.17
CA PHE A 132 -3.06 -20.28 -16.90
C PHE A 132 -2.73 -21.47 -17.79
N GLU A 133 -1.60 -21.43 -18.50
CA GLU A 133 -1.10 -22.53 -19.32
C GLU A 133 -0.83 -23.76 -18.46
N LYS A 134 -0.08 -23.59 -17.36
CA LYS A 134 0.25 -24.70 -16.44
C LYS A 134 -0.98 -25.30 -15.78
N LEU A 135 -1.90 -24.46 -15.31
CA LEU A 135 -3.13 -24.92 -14.68
C LEU A 135 -4.00 -25.70 -15.69
N GLY A 136 -4.08 -25.21 -16.92
CA GLY A 136 -4.72 -25.93 -18.03
C GLY A 136 -4.04 -27.28 -18.32
N LYS A 137 -2.70 -27.35 -18.27
CA LYS A 137 -1.91 -28.58 -18.46
C LYS A 137 -2.17 -29.60 -17.34
N LEU A 138 -2.19 -29.15 -16.08
CA LEU A 138 -2.43 -30.01 -14.90
C LEU A 138 -3.85 -30.59 -14.89
N GLY A 139 -4.85 -29.80 -15.30
CA GLY A 139 -6.24 -30.28 -15.46
C GLY A 139 -6.98 -30.58 -14.16
N ASP A 140 -6.49 -30.09 -13.02
CA ASP A 140 -7.17 -30.25 -11.74
C ASP A 140 -8.48 -29.45 -11.71
N ARG A 141 -9.58 -30.10 -11.32
CA ARG A 141 -10.92 -29.52 -11.30
C ARG A 141 -11.28 -28.87 -9.95
N ARG A 142 -10.50 -29.08 -8.89
CA ARG A 142 -10.83 -28.74 -7.49
C ARG A 142 -10.77 -27.24 -7.13
N GLY A 143 -10.81 -26.37 -8.13
CA GLY A 143 -10.77 -24.92 -7.96
C GLY A 143 -11.55 -24.13 -9.00
N LEU A 144 -12.33 -24.80 -9.86
CA LEU A 144 -13.03 -24.12 -10.96
C LEU A 144 -14.06 -23.10 -10.46
N ASP A 145 -14.79 -23.39 -9.38
CA ASP A 145 -15.75 -22.44 -8.82
C ASP A 145 -15.05 -21.24 -8.18
N ALA A 146 -13.96 -21.46 -7.45
CA ALA A 146 -13.15 -20.38 -6.91
C ALA A 146 -12.57 -19.48 -8.02
N LEU A 147 -12.19 -20.06 -9.15
CA LEU A 147 -11.76 -19.32 -10.34
C LEU A 147 -12.91 -18.54 -10.97
N ARG A 148 -14.12 -19.10 -11.08
CA ARG A 148 -15.31 -18.37 -11.57
C ARG A 148 -15.57 -17.13 -10.72
N ASP A 149 -15.56 -17.31 -9.40
CA ASP A 149 -15.69 -16.22 -8.43
C ASP A 149 -14.57 -15.18 -8.59
N ALA A 150 -13.34 -15.63 -8.82
CA ALA A 150 -12.19 -14.76 -9.06
C ALA A 150 -12.30 -13.98 -10.38
N ALA A 151 -12.91 -14.53 -11.43
CA ALA A 151 -13.11 -13.84 -12.70
C ALA A 151 -14.06 -12.64 -12.57
N VAL A 152 -15.01 -12.70 -11.62
CA VAL A 152 -15.87 -11.56 -11.28
C VAL A 152 -15.07 -10.47 -10.55
N ARG A 153 -14.22 -10.86 -9.59
CA ARG A 153 -13.40 -9.93 -8.79
C ARG A 153 -12.27 -9.26 -9.59
N HIS A 154 -11.60 -10.04 -10.44
CA HIS A 154 -10.37 -9.64 -11.13
C HIS A 154 -10.62 -9.54 -12.63
N ARG A 155 -11.33 -8.47 -13.04
CA ARG A 155 -11.74 -8.26 -14.45
C ARG A 155 -10.58 -8.37 -15.45
N TYR A 156 -9.37 -7.96 -15.07
CA TYR A 156 -8.18 -8.05 -15.92
C TYR A 156 -7.66 -9.49 -16.14
N LEU A 157 -8.04 -10.44 -15.28
CA LEU A 157 -7.73 -11.87 -15.42
C LEU A 157 -8.89 -12.68 -16.00
N ALA A 158 -10.11 -12.11 -16.05
CA ALA A 158 -11.34 -12.83 -16.37
C ALA A 158 -11.26 -13.65 -17.67
N ALA A 159 -10.69 -13.07 -18.74
CA ALA A 159 -10.55 -13.76 -20.02
C ALA A 159 -9.63 -14.98 -19.95
N GLY A 160 -8.49 -14.85 -19.25
CA GLY A 160 -7.55 -15.96 -19.03
C GLY A 160 -8.18 -17.06 -18.18
N ILE A 161 -8.85 -16.68 -17.09
CA ILE A 161 -9.58 -17.60 -16.22
C ILE A 161 -10.64 -18.39 -17.01
N ALA A 162 -11.50 -17.71 -17.77
CA ALA A 162 -12.55 -18.36 -18.56
C ALA A 162 -11.98 -19.37 -19.56
N LYS A 163 -10.88 -19.01 -20.25
CA LYS A 163 -10.18 -19.90 -21.19
C LYS A 163 -9.62 -21.13 -20.48
N THR A 164 -8.99 -20.96 -19.31
CA THR A 164 -8.44 -22.08 -18.52
C THR A 164 -9.53 -22.99 -17.99
N ILE A 165 -10.63 -22.46 -17.45
CA ILE A 165 -11.79 -23.25 -17.01
C ILE A 165 -12.30 -24.11 -18.17
N ALA A 166 -12.56 -23.51 -19.33
CA ALA A 166 -13.05 -24.24 -20.50
C ALA A 166 -12.06 -25.34 -20.97
N ALA A 167 -10.75 -25.10 -20.87
CA ALA A 167 -9.74 -26.10 -21.22
C ALA A 167 -9.73 -27.29 -20.25
N ILE A 168 -9.93 -27.04 -18.95
CA ILE A 168 -10.00 -28.09 -17.92
C ILE A 168 -11.29 -28.90 -18.06
N GLU A 169 -12.43 -28.23 -18.25
CA GLU A 169 -13.74 -28.88 -18.35
C GLU A 169 -13.89 -29.78 -19.58
N LYS A 170 -13.23 -29.43 -20.69
CA LYS A 170 -13.20 -30.26 -21.90
C LYS A 170 -12.51 -31.61 -21.71
N ARG A 171 -11.70 -31.78 -20.66
CA ARG A 171 -10.99 -33.04 -20.42
C ARG A 171 -11.97 -34.07 -19.86
N PRO A 172 -12.07 -35.28 -20.42
CA PRO A 172 -12.88 -36.34 -19.82
C PRO A 172 -12.32 -36.67 -18.43
N LEU A 173 -13.21 -36.94 -17.47
CA LEU A 173 -12.81 -37.45 -16.17
C LEU A 173 -12.67 -38.98 -16.31
N PRO A 174 -11.46 -39.55 -16.30
CA PRO A 174 -11.31 -40.99 -16.42
C PRO A 174 -11.77 -41.67 -15.12
N PRO A 175 -12.15 -42.97 -15.20
CA PRO A 175 -12.58 -43.72 -14.03
C PRO A 175 -11.45 -43.84 -13.01
N ILE A 176 -11.82 -44.05 -11.75
CA ILE A 176 -10.87 -44.29 -10.66
C ILE A 176 -10.25 -45.67 -10.86
N PRO A 177 -8.90 -45.79 -10.91
CA PRO A 177 -8.24 -47.07 -11.22
C PRO A 177 -8.54 -48.19 -10.23
N ASP A 178 -8.77 -47.86 -8.95
CA ASP A 178 -9.05 -48.81 -7.87
C ASP A 178 -9.89 -48.10 -6.79
N GLU A 179 -11.22 -48.18 -6.97
CA GLU A 179 -12.18 -47.54 -6.09
C GLU A 179 -12.14 -48.08 -4.65
N PRO A 180 -12.07 -49.41 -4.40
CA PRO A 180 -11.92 -49.94 -3.05
C PRO A 180 -10.68 -49.44 -2.31
N ALA A 181 -9.51 -49.40 -2.96
CA ALA A 181 -8.29 -48.89 -2.33
C ALA A 181 -8.41 -47.40 -1.99
N LEU A 182 -8.97 -46.58 -2.90
CA LEU A 182 -9.19 -45.16 -2.63
C LEU A 182 -10.17 -44.93 -1.47
N ALA A 183 -11.22 -45.75 -1.36
CA ALA A 183 -12.17 -45.71 -0.26
C ALA A 183 -11.49 -45.99 1.09
N GLN A 184 -10.56 -46.95 1.15
CA GLN A 184 -9.78 -47.23 2.37
C GLN A 184 -8.88 -46.06 2.77
N ILE A 185 -8.19 -45.45 1.80
CA ILE A 185 -7.36 -44.25 2.05
C ILE A 185 -8.22 -43.11 2.58
N THR A 186 -9.38 -42.88 1.97
CA THR A 186 -10.33 -41.84 2.41
C THR A 186 -10.82 -42.10 3.83
N ALA A 187 -11.18 -43.35 4.16
CA ALA A 187 -11.62 -43.74 5.49
C ALA A 187 -10.52 -43.56 6.55
N HIS A 188 -9.26 -43.83 6.21
CA HIS A 188 -8.11 -43.62 7.10
C HIS A 188 -8.01 -42.17 7.59
N PHE A 189 -8.37 -41.20 6.73
CA PHE A 189 -8.31 -39.77 7.03
C PHE A 189 -9.65 -39.10 7.36
N ALA A 190 -10.73 -39.85 7.49
CA ALA A 190 -12.07 -39.29 7.71
C ALA A 190 -12.12 -38.36 8.95
N HIS A 191 -11.38 -38.70 10.00
CA HIS A 191 -11.27 -37.90 11.22
C HIS A 191 -10.56 -36.55 11.01
N VAL A 192 -9.50 -36.51 10.17
CA VAL A 192 -8.77 -35.28 9.84
C VAL A 192 -9.67 -34.33 9.04
N VAL A 193 -10.35 -34.87 8.02
CA VAL A 193 -11.27 -34.10 7.17
C VAL A 193 -12.44 -33.56 7.99
N ALA A 194 -13.03 -34.38 8.88
CA ALA A 194 -14.10 -33.94 9.77
C ALA A 194 -13.64 -32.84 10.74
N SER A 195 -12.42 -32.95 11.28
CA SER A 195 -11.84 -31.91 12.14
C SER A 195 -11.65 -30.58 11.39
N ALA A 196 -11.14 -30.62 10.15
CA ALA A 196 -10.94 -29.42 9.35
C ALA A 196 -12.28 -28.77 8.94
N ALA A 197 -13.28 -29.56 8.59
CA ALA A 197 -14.62 -29.06 8.26
C ALA A 197 -15.31 -28.40 9.47
N ASN A 198 -15.23 -29.03 10.64
CA ASN A 198 -15.74 -28.45 11.89
C ASN A 198 -15.04 -27.13 12.22
N ASP A 199 -13.75 -27.04 11.92
CA ASP A 199 -12.97 -25.85 12.17
C ASP A 199 -13.32 -24.69 11.23
N GLU A 200 -13.48 -24.97 9.94
CA GLU A 200 -13.96 -23.99 8.96
C GLU A 200 -15.36 -23.49 9.31
N GLN A 201 -16.25 -24.41 9.71
CA GLN A 201 -17.59 -24.08 10.19
C GLN A 201 -17.53 -23.16 11.42
N ARG A 202 -16.65 -23.45 12.39
CA ARG A 202 -16.42 -22.59 13.56
C ARG A 202 -15.95 -21.19 13.15
N GLY A 203 -15.02 -21.08 12.19
CA GLY A 203 -14.57 -19.79 11.65
C GLY A 203 -15.71 -18.99 11.02
N ALA A 204 -16.58 -19.66 10.25
CA ALA A 204 -17.76 -19.04 9.65
C ALA A 204 -18.79 -18.57 10.70
N GLU A 205 -19.00 -19.34 11.76
CA GLU A 205 -19.87 -18.97 12.89
C GLU A 205 -19.35 -17.75 13.65
N LEU A 206 -18.04 -17.68 13.91
CA LEU A 206 -17.39 -16.53 14.54
C LEU A 206 -17.54 -15.25 13.69
N LEU A 207 -17.32 -15.34 12.37
CA LEU A 207 -17.57 -14.23 11.46
C LEU A 207 -19.03 -13.79 11.44
N SER A 208 -19.96 -14.75 11.43
CA SER A 208 -21.40 -14.47 11.49
C SER A 208 -21.77 -13.70 12.77
N ALA A 209 -21.20 -14.07 13.92
CA ALA A 209 -21.39 -13.37 15.18
C ALA A 209 -20.90 -11.91 15.12
N ILE A 210 -19.76 -11.65 14.46
CA ILE A 210 -19.25 -10.28 14.23
C ILE A 210 -20.22 -9.47 13.37
N TYR A 211 -20.77 -10.06 12.30
CA TYR A 211 -21.73 -9.37 11.43
C TYR A 211 -23.09 -9.16 12.09
N ALA A 212 -23.46 -9.99 13.07
CA ALA A 212 -24.68 -9.83 13.86
C ALA A 212 -24.56 -8.71 14.92
N ALA A 213 -23.35 -8.49 15.46
CA ALA A 213 -23.06 -7.49 16.47
C ALA A 213 -21.88 -6.58 16.03
N PRO A 214 -22.08 -5.67 15.06
CA PRO A 214 -21.00 -4.89 14.46
C PRO A 214 -20.29 -3.95 15.45
N ASP A 215 -20.93 -3.56 16.54
CA ASP A 215 -20.34 -2.69 17.55
C ASP A 215 -19.70 -3.43 18.74
N ASP A 216 -19.87 -4.76 18.84
CA ASP A 216 -19.33 -5.59 19.94
C ASP A 216 -17.93 -6.13 19.63
N ASP A 217 -16.97 -5.85 20.50
CA ASP A 217 -15.59 -6.28 20.33
C ASP A 217 -15.34 -7.71 20.82
N ALA A 218 -16.24 -8.29 21.63
CA ALA A 218 -16.05 -9.65 22.16
C ALA A 218 -16.02 -10.73 21.06
N PRO A 219 -16.94 -10.77 20.07
CA PRO A 219 -16.85 -11.70 18.95
C PRO A 219 -15.57 -11.53 18.12
N ARG A 220 -15.04 -10.29 18.03
CA ARG A 220 -13.81 -9.99 17.29
C ARG A 220 -12.58 -10.52 18.00
N ALA A 221 -12.52 -10.41 19.33
CA ALA A 221 -11.45 -10.97 20.14
C ALA A 221 -11.41 -12.50 20.00
N VAL A 222 -12.55 -13.18 20.11
CA VAL A 222 -12.62 -14.65 19.93
C VAL A 222 -12.20 -15.07 18.52
N TYR A 223 -12.58 -14.31 17.49
CA TYR A 223 -12.14 -14.57 16.12
C TYR A 223 -10.63 -14.31 15.94
N ALA A 224 -10.07 -13.30 16.59
CA ALA A 224 -8.65 -13.03 16.59
C ALA A 224 -7.85 -14.19 17.20
N ASP A 225 -8.29 -14.71 18.34
CA ASP A 225 -7.68 -15.88 18.98
C ASP A 225 -7.72 -17.10 18.07
N TRP A 226 -8.88 -17.37 17.45
CA TRP A 226 -9.03 -18.46 16.48
C TRP A 226 -8.10 -18.29 15.27
N LEU A 227 -7.92 -17.08 14.74
CA LEU A 227 -6.95 -16.82 13.66
C LEU A 227 -5.50 -17.04 14.13
N SER A 228 -5.16 -16.56 15.33
CA SER A 228 -3.82 -16.69 15.90
C SER A 228 -3.42 -18.14 16.17
N GLU A 229 -4.34 -18.99 16.65
CA GLU A 229 -4.12 -20.44 16.78
C GLU A 229 -3.74 -21.12 15.46
N ARG A 230 -4.15 -20.55 14.32
CA ARG A 230 -3.86 -21.02 12.96
C ARG A 230 -2.65 -20.34 12.33
N GLY A 231 -1.99 -19.45 13.06
CA GLY A 231 -0.88 -18.66 12.56
C GLY A 231 -1.27 -17.59 11.54
N ASP A 232 -2.55 -17.20 11.46
CA ASP A 232 -2.98 -16.09 10.62
C ASP A 232 -2.68 -14.75 11.31
N VAL A 233 -1.84 -13.95 10.65
CA VAL A 233 -1.40 -12.62 11.10
C VAL A 233 -2.53 -11.60 11.24
N ARG A 234 -3.71 -11.88 10.70
CA ARG A 234 -4.90 -11.04 10.90
C ARG A 234 -5.38 -11.07 12.35
N GLY A 235 -5.14 -12.16 13.09
CA GLY A 235 -5.43 -12.23 14.53
C GLY A 235 -4.63 -11.19 15.33
N GLU A 236 -3.34 -11.04 15.01
CA GLU A 236 -2.47 -10.00 15.58
C GLU A 236 -3.01 -8.60 15.23
N PHE A 237 -3.40 -8.38 13.97
CA PHE A 237 -3.94 -7.10 13.51
C PHE A 237 -5.24 -6.70 14.22
N ILE A 238 -6.19 -7.63 14.38
CA ILE A 238 -7.44 -7.39 15.12
C ILE A 238 -7.10 -7.02 16.56
N THR A 239 -6.26 -7.81 17.23
CA THR A 239 -5.87 -7.58 18.62
C THR A 239 -5.24 -6.21 18.83
N LEU A 240 -4.34 -5.79 17.93
CA LEU A 240 -3.71 -4.45 17.97
C LEU A 240 -4.76 -3.34 17.85
N GLN A 241 -5.72 -3.46 16.93
CA GLN A 241 -6.76 -2.45 16.75
C GLN A 241 -7.79 -2.41 17.87
N LEU A 242 -8.08 -3.54 18.53
CA LEU A 242 -8.98 -3.59 19.69
C LEU A 242 -8.31 -3.04 20.96
N ALA A 243 -7.01 -3.26 21.12
CA ALA A 243 -6.25 -2.73 22.26
C ALA A 243 -6.01 -1.22 22.17
N ARG A 244 -6.11 -0.64 20.97
CA ARG A 244 -5.89 0.79 20.72
C ARG A 244 -7.05 1.62 21.27
N GLY A 245 -6.73 2.63 22.08
CA GLY A 245 -7.71 3.59 22.59
C GLY A 245 -8.33 4.46 21.48
N ALA A 246 -9.53 4.98 21.73
CA ALA A 246 -10.16 5.93 20.82
C ALA A 246 -9.29 7.19 20.65
N GLY A 247 -8.88 7.49 19.41
CA GLY A 247 -8.03 8.65 19.09
C GLY A 247 -6.52 8.39 19.19
N GLU A 248 -6.08 7.18 19.50
CA GLU A 248 -4.65 6.81 19.45
C GLU A 248 -4.19 6.51 18.02
N GLU A 249 -2.93 6.83 17.72
CA GLU A 249 -2.31 6.57 16.42
C GLU A 249 -2.04 5.07 16.20
N PRO A 250 -2.20 4.55 14.96
CA PRO A 250 -1.85 3.17 14.66
C PRO A 250 -0.35 2.89 14.91
N SER A 251 -0.06 1.76 15.55
CA SER A 251 1.32 1.34 15.82
C SER A 251 2.10 1.05 14.53
N THR A 252 3.43 1.09 14.59
CA THR A 252 4.29 0.71 13.44
C THR A 252 3.99 -0.69 12.92
N ARG A 253 3.67 -1.63 13.82
CA ARG A 253 3.33 -3.01 13.46
C ARG A 253 1.98 -3.09 12.75
N GLU A 254 0.98 -2.38 13.26
CA GLU A 254 -0.34 -2.28 12.63
C GLU A 254 -0.25 -1.70 11.21
N LYS A 255 0.49 -0.59 11.04
CA LYS A 255 0.73 0.05 9.73
C LYS A 255 1.41 -0.92 8.75
N ALA A 256 2.40 -1.68 9.22
CA ALA A 256 3.10 -2.67 8.40
C ALA A 256 2.18 -3.82 7.96
N LEU A 257 1.39 -4.37 8.88
CA LEU A 257 0.41 -5.44 8.60
C LEU A 257 -0.64 -4.97 7.59
N LEU A 258 -1.19 -3.76 7.78
CA LEU A 258 -2.18 -3.20 6.86
C LEU A 258 -1.58 -2.93 5.47
N HIS A 259 -0.35 -2.43 5.41
CA HIS A 259 0.35 -2.21 4.15
C HIS A 259 0.59 -3.52 3.38
N GLU A 260 0.94 -4.60 4.08
CA GLU A 260 1.25 -5.89 3.48
C GLU A 260 0.00 -6.70 3.11
N HIS A 261 -1.03 -6.71 3.97
CA HIS A 261 -2.16 -7.64 3.86
C HIS A 261 -3.52 -6.96 3.61
N GLY A 262 -3.63 -5.64 3.78
CA GLY A 262 -4.92 -4.93 3.78
C GLY A 262 -5.75 -5.19 2.53
N ARG A 263 -5.13 -5.26 1.34
CA ARG A 263 -5.85 -5.55 0.10
C ARG A 263 -6.52 -6.93 0.11
N SER A 264 -5.82 -7.96 0.60
CA SER A 264 -6.36 -9.32 0.68
C SER A 264 -7.47 -9.39 1.74
N TRP A 265 -7.24 -8.76 2.90
CA TRP A 265 -8.23 -8.72 3.98
C TRP A 265 -9.51 -7.94 3.64
N ALA A 266 -9.45 -7.00 2.70
CA ALA A 266 -10.63 -6.28 2.21
C ALA A 266 -11.58 -7.18 1.39
N GLY A 267 -11.08 -8.33 0.90
CA GLY A 267 -11.89 -9.35 0.25
C GLY A 267 -12.69 -8.85 -0.96
N ARG A 268 -13.89 -9.42 -1.18
CA ARG A 268 -14.81 -9.03 -2.26
C ARG A 268 -15.19 -7.55 -2.18
N LEU A 269 -15.59 -7.08 -1.01
CA LEU A 269 -15.99 -5.68 -0.81
C LEU A 269 -14.89 -4.72 -1.22
N GLY A 270 -13.64 -4.96 -0.81
CA GLY A 270 -12.50 -4.12 -1.17
C GLY A 270 -12.31 -3.90 -2.66
N THR A 271 -12.79 -4.81 -3.52
CA THR A 271 -12.71 -4.66 -4.99
C THR A 271 -13.71 -3.64 -5.55
N LEU A 272 -14.77 -3.34 -4.80
CA LEU A 272 -15.75 -2.31 -5.14
C LEU A 272 -15.23 -0.91 -4.81
N PHE A 273 -14.33 -0.79 -3.82
CA PHE A 273 -13.79 0.49 -3.37
C PHE A 273 -12.44 0.82 -4.02
N SER A 274 -12.15 2.11 -4.14
CA SER A 274 -10.82 2.57 -4.54
C SER A 274 -9.77 2.11 -3.54
N THR A 275 -8.76 1.36 -4.01
CA THR A 275 -7.74 0.75 -3.13
C THR A 275 -6.94 1.74 -2.29
N ARG A 276 -6.89 3.02 -2.69
CA ARG A 276 -6.19 4.08 -1.95
C ARG A 276 -7.02 4.64 -0.78
N SER A 277 -8.30 4.34 -0.75
CA SER A 277 -9.27 4.85 0.22
C SER A 277 -9.75 3.79 1.21
N HIS A 278 -9.14 2.60 1.21
CA HIS A 278 -9.54 1.52 2.10
C HIS A 278 -9.32 1.93 3.57
N VAL A 279 -10.41 1.92 4.34
CA VAL A 279 -10.42 2.17 5.77
C VAL A 279 -10.56 0.83 6.50
N PHE A 280 -9.75 0.61 7.52
CA PHE A 280 -9.82 -0.57 8.38
C PHE A 280 -10.09 -0.18 9.83
N GLU A 281 -11.07 -0.84 10.45
CA GLU A 281 -11.39 -0.69 11.85
C GLU A 281 -11.59 -2.05 12.52
N ARG A 282 -11.07 -2.18 13.73
CA ARG A 282 -11.21 -3.37 14.59
C ARG A 282 -10.88 -4.68 13.85
N GLY A 283 -9.92 -4.62 12.93
CA GLY A 283 -9.40 -5.72 12.13
C GLY A 283 -10.17 -6.06 10.87
N PHE A 284 -11.14 -5.24 10.47
CA PHE A 284 -11.98 -5.45 9.29
C PHE A 284 -12.02 -4.24 8.37
N PHE A 285 -12.31 -4.50 7.10
CA PHE A 285 -12.59 -3.46 6.13
C PHE A 285 -13.85 -2.70 6.54
N ALA A 286 -13.69 -1.42 6.82
CA ALA A 286 -14.73 -0.55 7.35
C ALA A 286 -15.25 0.44 6.31
N GLY A 287 -14.63 0.54 5.13
CA GLY A 287 -15.14 1.42 4.07
C GLY A 287 -14.11 2.04 3.15
N GLY A 288 -14.55 3.04 2.39
CA GLY A 288 -13.73 3.85 1.50
C GLY A 288 -14.55 4.60 0.44
N SER A 289 -13.88 5.00 -0.63
CA SER A 289 -14.48 5.64 -1.81
C SER A 289 -15.03 4.60 -2.80
N LEU A 290 -16.28 4.77 -3.20
CA LEU A 290 -17.05 3.84 -4.03
C LEU A 290 -17.71 4.57 -5.22
N ASP A 291 -17.67 3.95 -6.40
CA ASP A 291 -18.36 4.44 -7.60
C ASP A 291 -19.88 4.17 -7.53
N ALA A 292 -20.70 5.10 -8.01
CA ALA A 292 -22.17 4.98 -7.99
C ALA A 292 -22.72 3.66 -8.60
N LYS A 293 -22.06 3.14 -9.65
CA LYS A 293 -22.48 1.92 -10.35
C LYS A 293 -22.34 0.66 -9.50
N ASP A 294 -21.50 0.69 -8.46
CA ASP A 294 -21.14 -0.46 -7.65
C ASP A 294 -21.92 -0.51 -6.30
N LEU A 295 -22.71 0.54 -6.00
CA LEU A 295 -23.52 0.67 -4.78
C LEU A 295 -24.45 -0.53 -4.54
N ARG A 296 -25.07 -1.07 -5.59
CA ARG A 296 -26.00 -2.20 -5.48
C ARG A 296 -25.33 -3.54 -5.21
N LEU A 297 -24.06 -3.69 -5.59
CA LEU A 297 -23.29 -4.92 -5.36
C LEU A 297 -22.86 -5.03 -3.89
N LEU A 298 -22.73 -3.89 -3.20
CA LEU A 298 -22.35 -3.83 -1.79
C LEU A 298 -23.37 -4.52 -0.87
N ALA A 299 -24.66 -4.28 -1.10
CA ALA A 299 -25.77 -4.74 -0.24
C ALA A 299 -25.94 -6.27 -0.20
N ALA A 300 -25.38 -6.99 -1.19
CA ALA A 300 -25.51 -8.44 -1.29
C ALA A 300 -24.47 -9.22 -0.44
N ASP A 301 -23.40 -8.56 0.03
CA ASP A 301 -22.34 -9.20 0.79
C ASP A 301 -22.61 -9.09 2.31
N PRO A 302 -22.61 -10.18 3.09
CA PRO A 302 -22.79 -10.12 4.55
C PRO A 302 -21.81 -9.20 5.26
N ALA A 303 -20.59 -9.04 4.74
CA ALA A 303 -19.57 -8.15 5.30
C ALA A 303 -19.95 -6.66 5.18
N SER A 304 -20.97 -6.31 4.38
CA SER A 304 -21.48 -4.93 4.31
C SER A 304 -22.04 -4.44 5.65
N ARG A 305 -22.47 -5.37 6.53
CA ARG A 305 -23.02 -5.07 7.86
C ARG A 305 -22.03 -4.42 8.82
N ILE A 306 -20.74 -4.44 8.52
CA ILE A 306 -19.70 -3.80 9.32
C ILE A 306 -19.06 -2.59 8.61
N VAL A 307 -19.55 -2.21 7.42
CA VAL A 307 -19.12 -1.00 6.72
C VAL A 307 -19.63 0.21 7.48
N ARG A 308 -18.68 1.06 7.89
CA ARG A 308 -18.91 2.27 8.69
C ARG A 308 -18.70 3.57 7.92
N HIS A 309 -17.90 3.53 6.86
CA HIS A 309 -17.46 4.71 6.10
C HIS A 309 -17.75 4.54 4.63
N VAL A 310 -18.43 5.51 4.03
CA VAL A 310 -18.59 5.55 2.57
C VAL A 310 -18.34 6.96 2.07
N GLU A 311 -17.44 7.08 1.11
CA GLU A 311 -17.35 8.25 0.26
C GLU A 311 -17.96 7.89 -1.11
N ALA A 312 -19.05 8.56 -1.47
CA ALA A 312 -19.77 8.26 -2.70
C ALA A 312 -20.18 9.53 -3.45
N SER A 313 -19.83 9.56 -4.73
CA SER A 313 -20.44 10.47 -5.70
C SER A 313 -21.55 9.70 -6.41
N ALA A 314 -22.81 9.99 -6.06
CA ALA A 314 -23.98 9.22 -6.46
C ALA A 314 -25.20 10.12 -6.71
N THR A 315 -26.27 9.58 -7.28
CA THR A 315 -27.58 10.27 -7.27
C THR A 315 -28.21 10.18 -5.88
N PRO A 316 -29.15 11.07 -5.51
CA PRO A 316 -29.87 11.00 -4.24
C PRO A 316 -30.50 9.63 -3.96
N GLU A 317 -31.14 9.03 -4.97
CA GLU A 317 -31.82 7.74 -4.85
C GLU A 317 -30.83 6.62 -4.52
N ALA A 318 -29.69 6.59 -5.21
CA ALA A 318 -28.67 5.58 -4.99
C ALA A 318 -27.98 5.73 -3.63
N LEU A 319 -27.80 6.97 -3.15
CA LEU A 319 -27.31 7.23 -1.80
C LEU A 319 -28.29 6.72 -0.72
N PHE A 320 -29.60 6.92 -0.90
CA PHE A 320 -30.61 6.42 0.03
C PHE A 320 -30.72 4.89 0.01
N GLU A 321 -30.67 4.26 -1.17
CA GLU A 321 -30.58 2.79 -1.28
C GLU A 321 -29.39 2.25 -0.48
N LEU A 322 -28.22 2.91 -0.56
CA LEU A 322 -27.04 2.52 0.21
C LEU A 322 -27.21 2.72 1.72
N LEU A 323 -27.77 3.86 2.14
CA LEU A 323 -27.99 4.15 3.56
C LEU A 323 -28.93 3.11 4.20
N ASP A 324 -29.92 2.63 3.45
CA ASP A 324 -30.83 1.58 3.89
C ASP A 324 -30.16 0.20 3.95
N ALA A 325 -29.19 -0.06 3.08
CA ALA A 325 -28.45 -1.32 3.03
C ALA A 325 -27.35 -1.43 4.11
N LEU A 326 -26.89 -0.31 4.69
CA LEU A 326 -25.74 -0.27 5.59
C LEU A 326 -26.11 0.15 7.03
N PRO A 327 -26.57 -0.79 7.88
CA PRO A 327 -27.05 -0.47 9.22
C PRO A 327 -25.94 0.02 10.18
N ALA A 328 -24.68 -0.35 9.91
CA ALA A 328 -23.52 0.08 10.69
C ALA A 328 -22.86 1.36 10.17
N LEU A 329 -23.40 1.99 9.13
CA LEU A 329 -22.84 3.22 8.58
C LEU A 329 -22.86 4.33 9.66
N ARG A 330 -21.73 5.02 9.79
CA ARG A 330 -21.52 6.14 10.74
C ARG A 330 -21.00 7.39 10.04
N SER A 331 -20.25 7.21 8.96
CA SER A 331 -19.61 8.29 8.21
C SER A 331 -20.01 8.25 6.74
N VAL A 332 -20.40 9.41 6.22
CA VAL A 332 -20.80 9.60 4.83
C VAL A 332 -20.09 10.82 4.28
N SER A 333 -19.38 10.65 3.17
CA SER A 333 -18.87 11.77 2.37
C SER A 333 -19.58 11.79 1.02
N THR A 334 -20.33 12.87 0.75
CA THR A 334 -21.08 13.04 -0.50
C THR A 334 -21.21 14.52 -0.88
N TRP A 335 -21.67 14.81 -2.10
CA TRP A 335 -21.51 16.11 -2.73
C TRP A 335 -22.68 16.47 -3.64
N GLY A 336 -22.83 17.76 -3.94
CA GLY A 336 -23.83 18.25 -4.90
C GLY A 336 -25.27 17.90 -4.49
N ASP A 337 -26.10 17.54 -5.47
CA ASP A 337 -27.52 17.27 -5.26
C ASP A 337 -27.80 16.13 -4.26
N ALA A 338 -26.93 15.11 -4.22
CA ALA A 338 -27.07 14.01 -3.27
C ALA A 338 -26.80 14.45 -1.83
N ALA A 339 -25.79 15.29 -1.61
CA ALA A 339 -25.56 15.90 -0.29
C ALA A 339 -26.75 16.76 0.13
N LEU A 340 -27.30 17.57 -0.78
CA LEU A 340 -28.42 18.46 -0.49
C LEU A 340 -29.66 17.66 -0.08
N ALA A 341 -29.98 16.62 -0.85
CA ALA A 341 -31.07 15.70 -0.54
C ALA A 341 -30.83 14.95 0.79
N PHE A 342 -29.59 14.56 1.07
CA PHE A 342 -29.23 13.83 2.28
C PHE A 342 -29.39 14.65 3.56
N VAL A 343 -28.90 15.90 3.55
CA VAL A 343 -28.95 16.79 4.73
C VAL A 343 -30.26 17.58 4.84
N GLY A 344 -30.96 17.80 3.72
CA GLY A 344 -32.19 18.59 3.63
C GLY A 344 -33.47 17.78 3.49
N GLY A 345 -33.36 16.49 3.15
CA GLY A 345 -34.50 15.60 3.07
C GLY A 345 -35.22 15.51 4.42
N GLY A 346 -36.54 15.39 4.40
CA GLY A 346 -37.35 15.24 5.64
C GLY A 346 -37.08 13.95 6.44
N ARG A 347 -36.08 13.15 6.04
CA ARG A 347 -35.67 11.90 6.68
C ARG A 347 -34.54 12.15 7.67
N VAL A 348 -34.58 11.49 8.82
CA VAL A 348 -33.58 11.61 9.89
C VAL A 348 -32.67 10.38 9.90
N TRP A 349 -31.38 10.60 10.08
CA TRP A 349 -30.32 9.58 10.08
C TRP A 349 -29.59 9.57 11.43
N PRO A 350 -30.15 8.91 12.46
CA PRO A 350 -29.61 8.98 13.82
C PRO A 350 -28.27 8.27 14.00
N ASN A 351 -27.92 7.35 13.10
CA ASN A 351 -26.68 6.58 13.19
C ASN A 351 -25.46 7.32 12.60
N ILE A 352 -25.68 8.37 11.81
CA ILE A 352 -24.61 9.11 11.16
C ILE A 352 -24.03 10.11 12.15
N THR A 353 -22.74 9.97 12.42
CA THR A 353 -21.96 10.80 13.35
C THR A 353 -20.91 11.63 12.63
N SER A 354 -20.60 11.33 11.37
CA SER A 354 -19.61 12.04 10.57
C SER A 354 -20.15 12.35 9.17
N LEU A 355 -19.97 13.58 8.71
CA LEU A 355 -20.38 14.06 7.37
C LEU A 355 -19.21 14.76 6.69
N GLY A 356 -18.87 14.33 5.47
CA GLY A 356 -18.03 15.09 4.54
C GLY A 356 -18.85 15.64 3.37
N THR A 357 -18.74 16.94 3.08
CA THR A 357 -19.43 17.54 1.93
C THR A 357 -18.77 18.83 1.47
N SER A 358 -19.18 19.34 0.31
CA SER A 358 -18.91 20.69 -0.16
C SER A 358 -20.18 21.51 -0.08
N VAL A 359 -20.02 22.83 -0.01
CA VAL A 359 -21.12 23.78 -0.05
C VAL A 359 -21.29 24.26 -1.49
N GLN A 360 -22.51 24.15 -2.00
CA GLN A 360 -22.86 24.64 -3.34
C GLN A 360 -24.15 25.45 -3.26
N GLY A 361 -24.01 26.77 -3.15
CA GLY A 361 -25.13 27.72 -3.17
C GLY A 361 -25.87 27.93 -1.84
N PRO A 362 -26.83 28.87 -1.83
CA PRO A 362 -27.51 29.33 -0.61
C PRO A 362 -28.46 28.30 0.01
N GLU A 363 -29.03 27.40 -0.79
CA GLU A 363 -29.93 26.35 -0.31
C GLU A 363 -29.18 25.30 0.52
N MET A 364 -28.04 24.82 0.01
CA MET A 364 -27.14 23.93 0.75
C MET A 364 -26.66 24.59 2.05
N THR A 365 -26.30 25.87 1.96
CA THR A 365 -25.88 26.68 3.11
C THR A 365 -26.93 26.69 4.23
N ALA A 366 -28.17 27.05 3.91
CA ALA A 366 -29.26 27.09 4.88
C ALA A 366 -29.55 25.70 5.49
N THR A 367 -29.45 24.67 4.66
CA THR A 367 -29.68 23.28 5.07
C THR A 367 -28.60 22.78 6.03
N LEU A 368 -27.32 22.93 5.66
CA LEU A 368 -26.18 22.53 6.48
C LEU A 368 -26.07 23.33 7.76
N ALA A 369 -26.45 24.62 7.75
CA ALA A 369 -26.40 25.45 8.95
C ALA A 369 -27.17 24.83 10.13
N SER A 370 -28.34 24.24 9.85
CA SER A 370 -29.14 23.56 10.86
C SER A 370 -28.88 22.05 10.95
N CYS A 371 -28.53 21.41 9.82
CA CYS A 371 -28.28 19.97 9.66
C CYS A 371 -29.23 19.10 10.51
N ARG A 372 -30.54 19.29 10.32
CA ARG A 372 -31.59 18.64 11.13
C ARG A 372 -31.70 17.14 10.84
N ALA A 373 -31.37 16.71 9.63
CA ALA A 373 -31.37 15.31 9.25
C ALA A 373 -30.36 14.47 10.04
N LEU A 374 -29.30 15.09 10.57
CA LEU A 374 -28.21 14.42 11.31
C LEU A 374 -28.19 14.87 12.78
N PRO A 375 -29.07 14.32 13.65
CA PRO A 375 -29.21 14.77 15.03
C PRO A 375 -27.96 14.49 15.88
N ASN A 376 -27.23 13.42 15.56
CA ASN A 376 -26.07 12.93 16.30
C ASN A 376 -24.73 13.24 15.61
N LEU A 377 -24.70 14.22 14.70
CA LEU A 377 -23.48 14.64 14.03
C LEU A 377 -22.46 15.17 15.05
N ARG A 378 -21.25 14.58 15.04
CA ARG A 378 -20.11 14.96 15.88
C ARG A 378 -18.91 15.40 15.07
N GLU A 379 -18.80 14.95 13.84
CA GLU A 379 -17.71 15.32 12.94
C GLU A 379 -18.28 15.91 11.66
N LEU A 380 -17.76 17.06 11.26
CA LEU A 380 -18.15 17.74 10.03
C LEU A 380 -16.91 18.12 9.25
N GLN A 381 -16.81 17.63 8.02
CA GLN A 381 -15.77 17.96 7.07
C GLN A 381 -16.36 18.76 5.91
N ILE A 382 -15.87 19.98 5.72
CA ILE A 382 -16.34 20.90 4.69
C ILE A 382 -15.19 21.22 3.75
N TRP A 383 -15.41 21.00 2.46
CA TRP A 383 -14.59 21.63 1.43
C TRP A 383 -15.06 23.06 1.24
N CYS A 384 -14.30 23.98 1.81
CA CYS A 384 -14.69 25.37 2.00
C CYS A 384 -14.14 26.28 0.89
N GLY A 385 -15.01 27.20 0.45
CA GLY A 385 -14.68 28.36 -0.38
C GLY A 385 -14.83 29.68 0.39
N ALA A 386 -14.57 30.81 -0.28
CA ALA A 386 -14.63 32.14 0.35
C ALA A 386 -16.04 32.49 0.88
N ASP A 387 -17.09 31.99 0.25
CA ASP A 387 -18.48 32.28 0.63
C ASP A 387 -18.89 31.61 1.96
N ASP A 388 -18.15 30.60 2.43
CA ASP A 388 -18.49 29.86 3.64
C ASP A 388 -18.27 30.65 4.94
N ALA A 389 -17.42 31.69 4.88
CA ALA A 389 -17.16 32.59 6.00
C ALA A 389 -18.42 33.33 6.46
N ALA A 390 -19.40 33.54 5.57
CA ALA A 390 -20.62 34.30 5.87
C ALA A 390 -21.60 33.56 6.79
N TRP A 391 -21.57 32.21 6.80
CA TRP A 391 -22.60 31.41 7.47
C TRP A 391 -22.03 30.44 8.49
N LEU A 392 -20.91 29.77 8.20
CA LEU A 392 -20.40 28.67 9.01
C LEU A 392 -20.12 29.08 10.47
N PRO A 393 -19.49 30.23 10.76
CA PRO A 393 -19.24 30.65 12.14
C PRO A 393 -20.51 30.84 12.97
N SER A 394 -21.65 31.12 12.34
CA SER A 394 -22.95 31.31 13.03
C SER A 394 -23.86 30.08 12.95
N ALA A 395 -23.42 29.00 12.30
CA ALA A 395 -24.23 27.83 12.04
C ALA A 395 -24.59 27.08 13.35
N PRO A 396 -25.88 26.83 13.63
CA PRO A 396 -26.32 26.02 14.78
C PRO A 396 -25.72 24.61 14.86
N VAL A 397 -25.30 24.02 13.72
CA VAL A 397 -24.66 22.70 13.70
C VAL A 397 -23.37 22.65 14.56
N LEU A 398 -22.66 23.77 14.70
CA LEU A 398 -21.44 23.85 15.52
C LEU A 398 -21.69 23.73 17.04
N ASP A 399 -22.95 23.81 17.49
CA ASP A 399 -23.30 23.57 18.90
C ASP A 399 -23.30 22.07 19.25
N ARG A 400 -23.14 21.19 18.25
CA ARG A 400 -23.18 19.72 18.40
C ARG A 400 -21.94 19.01 17.85
N VAL A 401 -21.25 19.63 16.91
CA VAL A 401 -20.04 19.10 16.27
C VAL A 401 -18.83 19.28 17.20
N GLU A 402 -18.15 18.18 17.48
CA GLU A 402 -16.94 18.13 18.30
C GLU A 402 -15.66 18.25 17.46
N THR A 403 -15.69 17.76 16.22
CA THR A 403 -14.56 17.84 15.28
C THR A 403 -15.00 18.53 14.00
N LEU A 404 -14.39 19.68 13.69
CA LEU A 404 -14.62 20.40 12.43
C LEU A 404 -13.36 20.30 11.57
N ARG A 405 -13.50 19.81 10.34
CA ARG A 405 -12.42 19.75 9.34
C ARG A 405 -12.72 20.71 8.19
N LEU A 406 -11.80 21.62 7.92
CA LEU A 406 -11.90 22.60 6.84
C LEU A 406 -10.87 22.29 5.76
N LEU A 407 -11.33 22.08 4.53
CA LEU A 407 -10.49 21.72 3.39
C LEU A 407 -10.58 22.80 2.31
N GLY A 408 -9.47 23.48 2.00
CA GLY A 408 -9.46 24.55 1.01
C GLY A 408 -8.34 25.56 1.22
N SER A 409 -8.15 26.49 0.27
CA SER A 409 -6.94 27.30 0.18
C SER A 409 -7.13 28.83 0.29
N ALA A 410 -8.34 29.35 0.47
CA ALA A 410 -8.59 30.81 0.43
C ALA A 410 -9.65 31.28 1.44
N GLY A 411 -9.41 32.45 2.06
CA GLY A 411 -10.39 33.18 2.86
C GLY A 411 -10.70 32.57 4.24
N LEU A 412 -9.82 31.71 4.76
CA LEU A 412 -10.09 30.96 5.98
C LEU A 412 -9.89 31.78 7.27
N ALA A 413 -9.06 32.83 7.23
CA ALA A 413 -8.60 33.53 8.43
C ALA A 413 -9.75 34.06 9.29
N GLU A 414 -10.62 34.90 8.72
CA GLU A 414 -11.74 35.52 9.44
C GLU A 414 -12.75 34.46 9.93
N MET A 415 -12.98 33.43 9.11
CA MET A 415 -13.85 32.30 9.47
C MET A 415 -13.30 31.52 10.67
N ILE A 416 -12.00 31.19 10.65
CA ILE A 416 -11.32 30.50 11.75
C ILE A 416 -11.34 31.34 13.02
N ALA A 417 -11.04 32.64 12.92
CA ALA A 417 -11.10 33.57 14.05
C ALA A 417 -12.49 33.56 14.71
N ALA A 418 -13.54 33.64 13.88
CA ALA A 418 -14.92 33.65 14.35
C ALA A 418 -15.34 32.30 14.97
N ILE A 419 -14.85 31.17 14.45
CA ILE A 419 -15.09 29.85 15.03
C ILE A 419 -14.39 29.70 16.38
N ILE A 420 -13.12 30.11 16.50
CA ILE A 420 -12.35 30.05 17.76
C ILE A 420 -12.98 30.94 18.83
N ALA A 421 -13.43 32.14 18.46
CA ALA A 421 -14.05 33.09 19.40
C ALA A 421 -15.45 32.68 19.86
N ARG A 422 -16.12 31.78 19.14
CA ARG A 422 -17.48 31.35 19.44
C ARG A 422 -17.49 30.24 20.51
N PRO A 423 -18.30 30.37 21.58
CA PRO A 423 -18.68 29.24 22.40
C PRO A 423 -19.40 28.19 21.53
N SER A 424 -18.78 27.02 21.36
CA SER A 424 -19.30 25.93 20.54
C SER A 424 -18.93 24.57 21.14
N ALA A 425 -19.43 23.48 20.56
CA ALA A 425 -19.03 22.13 20.94
C ALA A 425 -17.69 21.70 20.31
N VAL A 426 -17.10 22.52 19.43
CA VAL A 426 -15.90 22.17 18.68
C VAL A 426 -14.71 22.04 19.62
N ARG A 427 -14.22 20.82 19.77
CA ARG A 427 -13.03 20.45 20.55
C ARG A 427 -11.80 20.31 19.69
N THR A 428 -11.97 19.93 18.43
CA THR A 428 -10.89 19.76 17.47
C THR A 428 -11.24 20.52 16.20
N LEU A 429 -10.39 21.47 15.80
CA LEU A 429 -10.47 22.16 14.53
C LEU A 429 -9.27 21.74 13.68
N GLU A 430 -9.50 20.98 12.63
CA GLU A 430 -8.48 20.63 11.65
C GLU A 430 -8.65 21.47 10.39
N ILE A 431 -7.55 22.00 9.89
CA ILE A 431 -7.52 22.83 8.69
C ILE A 431 -6.50 22.19 7.77
N GLU A 432 -6.89 21.80 6.57
CA GLU A 432 -5.97 21.26 5.58
C GLU A 432 -6.01 22.11 4.32
N SER A 433 -4.87 22.76 4.06
CA SER A 433 -4.59 23.57 2.89
C SER A 433 -3.23 23.15 2.38
N LYS A 434 -3.19 22.34 1.32
CA LYS A 434 -1.92 21.85 0.77
C LYS A 434 -0.95 23.02 0.52
N PRO A 435 0.29 22.95 1.02
CA PRO A 435 1.00 21.77 1.54
C PRO A 435 0.99 21.55 3.06
N TRP A 436 0.11 22.19 3.85
CA TRP A 436 0.09 22.05 5.31
C TRP A 436 -1.26 21.60 5.87
N ARG A 437 -1.25 21.09 7.10
CA ARG A 437 -2.44 20.87 7.93
C ARG A 437 -2.18 21.43 9.32
N ALA A 438 -3.18 22.09 9.90
CA ALA A 438 -3.16 22.54 11.28
C ALA A 438 -4.24 21.82 12.08
N THR A 439 -3.94 21.50 13.33
CA THR A 439 -4.87 20.91 14.30
C THR A 439 -4.88 21.78 15.54
N LEU A 440 -6.01 22.41 15.84
CA LEU A 440 -6.23 23.16 17.06
C LEU A 440 -7.13 22.36 18.00
N ARG A 441 -6.81 22.37 19.30
CA ARG A 441 -7.60 21.68 20.32
C ARG A 441 -8.15 22.66 21.34
N ALA A 442 -9.45 22.59 21.64
CA ALA A 442 -10.12 23.39 22.67
C ALA A 442 -9.34 23.31 24.00
N PRO A 443 -9.12 24.43 24.72
CA PRO A 443 -9.65 25.79 24.50
C PRO A 443 -8.95 26.62 23.40
N PHE A 444 -8.33 25.96 22.42
CA PHE A 444 -7.57 26.52 21.29
C PHE A 444 -6.29 27.23 21.72
N GLU A 445 -5.79 26.86 22.91
CA GLU A 445 -4.50 27.29 23.45
C GLU A 445 -3.33 26.48 22.88
N ALA A 446 -3.59 25.43 22.10
CA ALA A 446 -2.58 24.62 21.44
C ALA A 446 -2.94 24.39 19.96
N CYS A 447 -1.97 24.63 19.09
CA CYS A 447 -2.06 24.42 17.65
C CYS A 447 -0.85 23.60 17.18
N THR A 448 -1.10 22.49 16.50
CA THR A 448 -0.07 21.68 15.86
C THR A 448 -0.17 21.85 14.35
N ILE A 449 0.92 22.25 13.69
CA ILE A 449 0.98 22.49 12.25
C ILE A 449 1.93 21.46 11.64
N GLU A 450 1.43 20.64 10.73
CA GLU A 450 2.17 19.67 9.95
C GLU A 450 2.39 20.17 8.52
N CYS A 451 3.63 20.20 8.06
CA CYS A 451 3.98 20.57 6.68
C CYS A 451 4.35 19.32 5.87
N PHE A 452 3.73 19.13 4.71
CA PHE A 452 3.83 17.91 3.88
C PHE A 452 4.68 18.08 2.61
N ASP A 453 4.98 19.30 2.18
CA ASP A 453 5.80 19.57 0.98
C ASP A 453 6.65 20.83 1.20
N THR A 454 7.97 20.65 1.23
CA THR A 454 8.98 21.71 1.35
C THR A 454 9.50 22.18 -0.02
N SER A 455 9.10 21.54 -1.13
CA SER A 455 9.62 21.84 -2.47
C SER A 455 9.05 23.12 -3.09
N SER A 456 7.98 23.68 -2.51
CA SER A 456 7.49 25.00 -2.85
C SER A 456 8.04 26.05 -1.88
N TRP A 457 8.84 26.98 -2.41
CA TRP A 457 9.40 28.22 -1.84
C TRP A 457 8.35 29.24 -1.33
N TYR A 458 7.15 28.77 -1.01
CA TYR A 458 5.99 29.56 -0.64
C TYR A 458 5.46 29.03 0.70
N VAL A 459 5.68 29.80 1.77
CA VAL A 459 4.74 29.75 2.90
C VAL A 459 3.43 30.23 2.32
N PRO A 460 2.38 29.40 2.26
CA PRO A 460 1.12 29.85 1.67
C PRO A 460 0.64 31.10 2.38
N ALA A 461 0.14 32.09 1.65
CA ALA A 461 -0.55 33.23 2.26
C ALA A 461 -1.58 32.74 3.31
N SER A 462 -2.23 31.60 3.05
CA SER A 462 -3.15 30.93 3.97
C SER A 462 -2.54 30.49 5.31
N LEU A 463 -1.24 30.17 5.38
CA LEU A 463 -0.57 29.82 6.65
C LEU A 463 -0.29 31.08 7.48
N ASN A 464 0.17 32.17 6.85
CA ASN A 464 0.35 33.45 7.54
C ASN A 464 -0.97 34.03 8.02
N GLU A 465 -2.01 33.91 7.19
CA GLU A 465 -3.39 34.25 7.55
C GLU A 465 -3.87 33.47 8.78
N LEU A 466 -3.63 32.16 8.84
CA LEU A 466 -3.92 31.34 10.03
C LEU A 466 -3.18 31.86 11.27
N LEU A 467 -1.86 32.02 11.19
CA LEU A 467 -1.04 32.47 12.32
C LEU A 467 -1.48 33.85 12.83
N GLY A 468 -1.87 34.76 11.92
CA GLY A 468 -2.35 36.09 12.26
C GLY A 468 -3.71 36.14 12.98
N VAL A 469 -4.49 35.05 12.94
CA VAL A 469 -5.80 34.98 13.61
C VAL A 469 -5.81 34.10 14.87
N LEU A 470 -4.72 33.38 15.15
CA LEU A 470 -4.60 32.62 16.39
C LEU A 470 -4.50 33.57 17.59
N PRO A 471 -5.15 33.26 18.73
CA PRO A 471 -4.92 34.00 19.97
C PRO A 471 -3.43 34.05 20.33
N ALA A 472 -2.92 35.19 20.81
CA ALA A 472 -1.51 35.34 21.19
C ALA A 472 -1.05 34.36 22.30
N THR A 473 -2.00 33.81 23.06
CA THR A 473 -1.79 32.78 24.08
C THR A 473 -1.66 31.36 23.51
N THR A 474 -1.83 31.18 22.20
CA THR A 474 -1.78 29.85 21.56
C THR A 474 -0.35 29.34 21.49
N HIS A 475 -0.10 28.18 22.06
CA HIS A 475 1.13 27.43 21.87
C HIS A 475 1.12 26.77 20.50
N VAL A 476 1.93 27.28 19.58
CA VAL A 476 2.08 26.72 18.23
C VAL A 476 3.27 25.76 18.20
N THR A 477 3.00 24.52 17.83
CA THR A 477 4.01 23.50 17.53
C THR A 477 4.02 23.25 16.04
N ILE A 478 5.12 23.54 15.36
CA ILE A 478 5.30 23.21 13.95
C ILE A 478 6.08 21.89 13.88
N VAL A 479 5.44 20.87 13.32
CA VAL A 479 5.97 19.53 13.10
C VAL A 479 6.33 19.42 11.62
N ASP A 480 7.62 19.37 11.34
CA ASP A 480 8.10 19.15 9.98
C ASP A 480 8.32 17.65 9.74
N ALA A 481 7.66 17.09 8.72
CA ALA A 481 7.89 15.72 8.27
C ALA A 481 9.31 15.52 7.67
N HIS A 482 9.96 16.62 7.26
CA HIS A 482 11.26 16.69 6.60
C HIS A 482 12.03 17.97 7.00
N LYS A 483 12.52 18.08 8.25
CA LYS A 483 13.43 19.15 8.77
C LYS A 483 13.29 20.53 8.08
N LEU A 484 12.65 21.50 8.73
CA LEU A 484 12.44 22.86 8.21
C LEU A 484 13.70 23.42 7.55
N ASP A 485 13.59 23.71 6.24
CA ASP A 485 14.59 24.48 5.50
C ASP A 485 14.88 25.78 6.30
N PRO A 486 16.17 26.13 6.54
CA PRO A 486 16.54 27.33 7.30
C PRO A 486 15.92 28.63 6.76
N ALA A 487 15.66 28.74 5.46
CA ALA A 487 14.99 29.87 4.82
C ALA A 487 13.48 29.87 5.08
N VAL A 488 12.84 28.71 5.22
CA VAL A 488 11.45 28.62 5.69
C VAL A 488 11.39 29.00 7.17
N HIS A 489 12.28 28.45 8.00
CA HIS A 489 12.41 28.82 9.41
C HIS A 489 12.56 30.35 9.58
N ALA A 490 13.46 30.99 8.83
CA ALA A 490 13.64 32.45 8.86
C ALA A 490 12.40 33.26 8.44
N ARG A 491 11.50 32.69 7.63
CA ARG A 491 10.27 33.35 7.16
C ARG A 491 9.06 33.13 8.08
N VAL A 492 8.99 32.00 8.79
CA VAL A 492 7.97 31.79 9.84
C VAL A 492 8.41 32.42 11.16
N GLN A 493 9.72 32.64 11.38
CA GLN A 493 10.29 33.23 12.60
C GLN A 493 9.59 34.53 13.06
N PRO A 494 9.31 35.54 12.21
CA PRO A 494 8.64 36.77 12.65
C PRO A 494 7.21 36.54 13.13
N ALA A 495 6.51 35.52 12.61
CA ALA A 495 5.18 35.14 13.06
C ALA A 495 5.24 34.29 14.35
N LEU A 496 6.29 33.50 14.55
CA LEU A 496 6.54 32.74 15.77
C LEU A 496 6.89 33.65 16.96
N GLU A 497 7.53 34.79 16.70
CA GLU A 497 7.85 35.83 17.71
C GLU A 497 6.62 36.48 18.34
N TRP A 498 5.42 36.28 17.78
CA TRP A 498 4.15 36.76 18.35
C TRP A 498 3.60 35.86 19.47
N PHE A 499 4.14 34.66 19.66
CA PHE A 499 3.66 33.68 20.64
C PHE A 499 4.64 33.54 21.81
N THR A 500 4.12 33.36 23.03
CA THR A 500 4.91 33.41 24.28
C THR A 500 5.88 32.23 24.47
N THR A 501 5.67 31.10 23.79
CA THR A 501 6.57 29.90 23.82
C THR A 501 6.34 29.01 22.58
N PRO A 502 6.88 29.36 21.40
CA PRO A 502 6.88 28.45 20.25
C PRO A 502 7.90 27.32 20.49
N VAL A 503 7.47 26.06 20.32
CA VAL A 503 8.38 24.91 20.29
C VAL A 503 8.44 24.40 18.85
N VAL A 504 9.54 24.70 18.16
CA VAL A 504 9.87 24.05 16.90
C VAL A 504 10.54 22.72 17.26
N ALA A 505 9.79 21.63 17.23
CA ALA A 505 10.30 20.30 17.51
C ALA A 505 10.52 19.55 16.19
N SER A 506 11.73 19.05 15.98
CA SER A 506 12.02 18.11 14.89
C SER A 506 11.18 16.85 15.08
N TRP A 507 10.38 16.46 14.08
CA TRP A 507 9.70 15.16 14.10
C TRP A 507 10.76 14.06 14.19
N GLN A 508 10.75 13.25 15.25
CA GLN A 508 11.59 12.06 15.37
C GLN A 508 10.75 10.80 15.15
N PRO A 509 10.84 10.15 13.99
CA PRO A 509 10.46 8.75 13.91
C PRO A 509 11.56 7.90 14.58
N PRO A 510 11.23 6.74 15.15
CA PRO A 510 12.25 5.79 15.51
C PRO A 510 12.83 5.21 14.22
N ARG A 511 14.16 5.31 14.01
CA ARG A 511 14.96 4.18 13.50
C ARG A 511 16.47 4.46 13.46
N PRO A 512 17.29 3.44 13.76
CA PRO A 512 18.62 3.30 13.16
C PRO A 512 18.50 2.73 11.73
N VAL A 513 19.36 3.15 10.80
CA VAL A 513 20.24 2.32 9.93
C VAL A 513 21.20 3.26 9.18
N GLU A 514 22.49 2.94 9.30
CA GLU A 514 23.64 3.49 8.58
C GLU A 514 23.59 3.19 7.07
N THR A 515 23.71 4.22 6.23
CA THR A 515 24.72 4.36 5.16
C THR A 515 24.73 5.82 4.70
N SER A 516 25.92 6.44 4.68
CA SER A 516 26.29 7.87 4.54
C SER A 516 25.59 8.71 3.44
N PRO A 517 25.54 10.06 3.58
CA PRO A 517 24.69 10.97 2.81
C PRO A 517 25.20 11.32 1.40
N VAL A 518 24.26 11.67 0.53
CA VAL A 518 24.46 12.09 -0.87
C VAL A 518 24.06 13.56 -1.04
N LEU A 519 25.02 14.42 -1.37
CA LEU A 519 24.80 15.82 -1.73
C LEU A 519 24.40 15.91 -3.21
N ALA A 520 23.17 16.34 -3.51
CA ALA A 520 22.67 16.52 -4.87
C ALA A 520 22.80 18.00 -5.30
N ILE A 521 23.70 18.27 -6.24
CA ILE A 521 23.94 19.59 -6.81
C ILE A 521 23.24 19.68 -8.15
N GLN A 522 22.34 20.65 -8.31
CA GLN A 522 21.64 20.95 -9.54
C GLN A 522 22.00 22.36 -10.03
N LEU A 523 22.62 22.46 -11.19
CA LEU A 523 23.04 23.73 -11.80
C LEU A 523 22.25 23.99 -13.08
N HIS A 524 21.77 25.22 -13.24
CA HIS A 524 21.09 25.69 -14.43
C HIS A 524 22.06 26.44 -15.33
N GLY A 525 22.49 25.81 -16.43
CA GLY A 525 23.53 26.35 -17.31
C GLY A 525 23.97 25.36 -18.38
N ARG A 526 25.23 25.42 -18.81
CA ARG A 526 25.86 24.43 -19.69
C ARG A 526 25.89 23.05 -19.01
N PRO A 527 25.56 21.95 -19.71
CA PRO A 527 25.70 20.60 -19.18
C PRO A 527 27.16 20.27 -18.84
N LEU A 528 27.38 19.63 -17.68
CA LEU A 528 28.72 19.22 -17.24
C LEU A 528 29.21 17.92 -17.92
N LEU A 529 28.32 17.16 -18.55
CA LEU A 529 28.71 16.07 -19.45
C LEU A 529 29.11 16.63 -20.81
N ASP A 530 30.31 17.19 -20.91
CA ASP A 530 30.90 17.78 -22.11
C ASP A 530 32.35 17.31 -22.25
N ALA A 531 32.75 16.90 -23.45
CA ALA A 531 34.11 16.39 -23.67
C ALA A 531 35.18 17.46 -23.44
N ALA A 532 34.84 18.74 -23.66
CA ALA A 532 35.73 19.86 -23.37
C ALA A 532 35.87 20.12 -21.86
N LEU A 533 34.92 19.66 -21.03
CA LEU A 533 34.91 19.85 -19.57
C LEU A 533 35.31 18.60 -18.80
N ALA A 534 35.50 17.46 -19.47
CA ALA A 534 35.71 16.17 -18.82
C ALA A 534 36.94 16.14 -17.89
N GLY A 535 38.02 16.83 -18.27
CA GLY A 535 39.21 16.96 -17.42
C GLY A 535 38.95 17.78 -16.16
N ASP A 536 38.30 18.94 -16.30
CA ASP A 536 37.99 19.84 -15.19
C ASP A 536 36.98 19.21 -14.22
N VAL A 537 35.96 18.53 -14.74
CA VAL A 537 34.96 17.80 -13.93
C VAL A 537 35.61 16.63 -13.20
N TRP A 538 36.46 15.85 -13.86
CA TRP A 538 37.17 14.74 -13.22
C TRP A 538 38.09 15.24 -12.08
N GLN A 539 38.83 16.31 -12.32
CA GLN A 539 39.70 16.90 -11.30
C GLN A 539 38.90 17.42 -10.11
N LEU A 540 37.76 18.09 -10.34
CA LEU A 540 36.89 18.56 -9.26
C LEU A 540 36.31 17.43 -8.40
N LEU A 541 35.94 16.31 -9.04
CA LEU A 541 35.46 15.14 -8.32
C LEU A 541 36.57 14.50 -7.46
N ALA A 542 37.81 14.49 -7.97
CA ALA A 542 38.97 14.03 -7.22
C ALA A 542 39.31 14.98 -6.05
N ASP A 543 39.25 16.29 -6.27
CA ASP A 543 39.42 17.33 -5.24
C ASP A 543 38.35 17.19 -4.13
N ALA A 544 37.13 16.74 -4.50
CA ALA A 544 36.04 16.41 -3.58
C ALA A 544 36.22 15.04 -2.86
N GLY A 545 37.39 14.41 -3.00
CA GLY A 545 37.73 13.14 -2.35
C GLY A 545 37.03 11.92 -2.92
N GLN A 546 36.34 12.03 -4.06
CA GLN A 546 35.60 10.94 -4.68
C GLN A 546 36.52 10.02 -5.48
N ARG A 547 36.25 8.72 -5.47
CA ARG A 547 37.03 7.71 -6.21
C ARG A 547 36.10 6.82 -7.02
N TYR A 548 36.38 6.67 -8.32
CA TYR A 548 35.57 5.87 -9.23
C TYR A 548 36.45 4.90 -10.03
N ASP A 549 35.95 3.68 -10.22
CA ASP A 549 36.58 2.65 -11.08
C ASP A 549 35.63 2.12 -12.16
N GLY A 550 34.35 2.46 -12.09
CA GLY A 550 33.30 2.04 -13.00
C GLY A 550 32.48 3.18 -13.60
N ILE A 551 31.94 2.95 -14.80
CA ILE A 551 31.04 3.84 -15.52
C ILE A 551 29.82 3.09 -16.06
N ILE A 552 28.64 3.68 -15.89
CA ILE A 552 27.36 3.29 -16.47
C ILE A 552 26.96 4.37 -17.48
N VAL A 553 26.39 3.98 -18.62
CA VAL A 553 25.99 4.93 -19.68
C VAL A 553 24.47 4.89 -19.86
N GLY A 554 23.82 6.05 -19.81
CA GLY A 554 22.37 6.20 -19.89
C GLY A 554 21.62 5.48 -18.77
N SER A 555 20.45 4.91 -19.08
CA SER A 555 19.63 4.09 -18.16
C SER A 555 20.07 2.62 -18.08
N GLY A 556 21.28 2.30 -18.57
CA GLY A 556 21.85 0.96 -18.52
C GLY A 556 22.06 0.47 -17.08
N LYS A 557 22.15 -0.85 -16.90
CA LYS A 557 22.44 -1.48 -15.59
C LYS A 557 23.84 -2.08 -15.48
N SER A 558 24.61 -2.08 -16.57
CA SER A 558 25.93 -2.70 -16.64
C SER A 558 27.02 -1.69 -16.33
N VAL A 559 27.79 -1.96 -15.27
CA VAL A 559 29.01 -1.21 -14.92
C VAL A 559 30.15 -1.64 -15.84
N ARG A 560 30.82 -0.70 -16.48
CA ARG A 560 32.01 -0.92 -17.32
C ARG A 560 33.24 -0.33 -16.61
N PRO A 561 34.44 -0.90 -16.76
CA PRO A 561 35.65 -0.31 -16.18
C PRO A 561 35.97 1.04 -16.82
N LEU A 562 36.44 2.00 -16.00
CA LEU A 562 36.95 3.29 -16.46
C LEU A 562 38.30 3.14 -17.19
N GLY A 563 39.14 2.20 -16.75
CA GLY A 563 40.48 1.94 -17.30
C GLY A 563 41.53 2.93 -16.81
N ASP A 564 42.72 2.90 -17.42
CA ASP A 564 43.89 3.68 -16.99
C ASP A 564 43.81 5.18 -17.34
N ASP A 565 42.88 5.56 -18.24
CA ASP A 565 42.60 6.96 -18.60
C ASP A 565 41.10 7.29 -18.46
N PRO A 566 40.66 7.64 -17.24
CA PRO A 566 39.26 7.97 -16.97
C PRO A 566 38.75 9.21 -17.73
N VAL A 567 39.61 10.20 -17.98
CA VAL A 567 39.24 11.44 -18.67
C VAL A 567 38.95 11.14 -20.14
N ALA A 568 39.83 10.42 -20.83
CA ALA A 568 39.57 10.00 -22.21
C ALA A 568 38.29 9.14 -22.32
N ARG A 569 38.03 8.32 -21.30
CA ARG A 569 36.84 7.47 -21.23
C ARG A 569 35.55 8.28 -21.10
N ILE A 570 35.52 9.27 -20.22
CA ILE A 570 34.38 10.19 -20.05
C ILE A 570 34.17 11.00 -21.32
N SER A 571 35.25 11.58 -21.88
CA SER A 571 35.21 12.35 -23.13
C SER A 571 34.66 11.55 -24.31
N THR A 572 34.97 10.25 -24.40
CA THR A 572 34.43 9.37 -25.44
C THR A 572 32.90 9.31 -25.40
N TRP A 573 32.32 9.15 -24.20
CA TRP A 573 30.86 9.08 -24.05
C TRP A 573 30.20 10.44 -24.15
N ALA A 574 30.87 11.50 -23.70
CA ALA A 574 30.44 12.87 -23.93
C ALA A 574 30.46 13.20 -25.44
N ASN A 575 31.42 12.77 -26.25
CA ASN A 575 31.38 13.08 -27.69
C ASN A 575 30.24 12.39 -28.46
N ASN A 576 29.61 11.38 -27.85
CA ASN A 576 28.45 10.72 -28.46
C ASN A 576 27.16 11.50 -28.17
N ALA A 577 26.57 12.08 -29.21
CA ALA A 577 25.32 12.85 -29.13
C ALA A 577 24.10 12.03 -28.66
N LYS A 578 24.16 10.70 -28.69
CA LYS A 578 23.11 9.80 -28.17
C LYS A 578 23.25 9.48 -26.67
N THR A 579 24.32 9.94 -26.03
CA THR A 579 24.52 9.74 -24.59
C THR A 579 23.79 10.83 -23.82
N ASP A 580 22.66 10.47 -23.20
CA ASP A 580 21.86 11.40 -22.40
C ASP A 580 22.40 11.61 -20.97
N GLY A 581 23.27 10.71 -20.50
CA GLY A 581 23.94 10.79 -19.20
C GLY A 581 24.93 9.64 -18.97
N ILE A 582 25.79 9.78 -17.97
CA ILE A 582 26.67 8.73 -17.45
C ILE A 582 26.62 8.72 -15.92
N THR A 583 26.89 7.57 -15.31
CA THR A 583 27.07 7.44 -13.86
C THR A 583 28.43 6.84 -13.57
N LEU A 584 29.24 7.50 -12.77
CA LEU A 584 30.49 6.96 -12.26
C LEU A 584 30.23 6.29 -10.91
N VAL A 585 30.84 5.12 -10.69
CA VAL A 585 30.62 4.30 -9.49
C VAL A 585 31.95 3.72 -8.99
N SER A 586 32.03 3.42 -7.69
CA SER A 586 33.13 2.70 -7.06
C SER A 586 32.78 1.24 -6.77
N SER A 587 33.66 0.30 -7.12
CA SER A 587 33.52 -1.12 -6.77
C SER A 587 33.69 -1.41 -5.28
N GLN A 588 34.34 -0.52 -4.53
CA GLN A 588 34.53 -0.64 -3.08
C GLN A 588 33.35 -0.09 -2.25
N GLY A 589 32.31 0.43 -2.92
CA GLY A 589 31.08 0.94 -2.30
C GLY A 589 31.21 2.38 -1.79
N GLY A 590 30.09 3.10 -1.77
CA GLY A 590 29.99 4.49 -1.29
C GLY A 590 29.89 5.52 -2.41
N ASP A 591 30.92 5.66 -3.25
CA ASP A 591 31.00 6.78 -4.20
C ASP A 591 30.18 6.54 -5.47
N ARG A 592 29.28 7.48 -5.78
CA ARG A 592 28.47 7.51 -7.00
C ARG A 592 28.17 8.94 -7.42
N VAL A 593 28.52 9.30 -8.66
CA VAL A 593 28.11 10.55 -9.28
C VAL A 593 27.42 10.31 -10.61
N GLU A 594 26.33 11.01 -10.85
CA GLU A 594 25.64 11.03 -12.13
C GLU A 594 25.94 12.34 -12.85
N LEU A 595 26.15 12.30 -14.17
CA LEU A 595 26.34 13.46 -15.04
C LEU A 595 25.35 13.35 -16.20
N GLN A 596 24.47 14.34 -16.38
CA GLN A 596 23.39 14.28 -17.38
C GLN A 596 23.47 15.40 -18.43
N ARG A 597 22.87 15.15 -19.60
CA ARG A 597 22.67 16.13 -20.70
C ARG A 597 21.23 16.58 -20.88
N LYS A 598 20.24 15.68 -20.77
CA LYS A 598 18.79 16.00 -20.86
C LYS A 598 17.91 14.86 -20.33
N ARG A 599 16.89 15.26 -19.53
CA ARG A 599 15.51 14.71 -19.40
C ARG A 599 15.12 13.87 -18.17
N GLY A 600 14.11 14.37 -17.45
CA GLY A 600 13.10 13.60 -16.70
C GLY A 600 11.69 13.84 -17.27
N ARG A 601 10.78 12.86 -17.15
CA ARG A 601 9.46 12.77 -17.84
C ARG A 601 8.41 13.82 -17.42
N TRP A 602 8.78 14.78 -16.57
CA TRP A 602 7.90 15.83 -16.03
C TRP A 602 8.47 17.25 -16.20
N ALA A 603 9.56 17.41 -16.96
CA ALA A 603 10.18 18.72 -17.15
C ALA A 603 9.81 19.34 -18.52
N SER A 604 9.49 20.64 -18.49
CA SER A 604 9.25 21.48 -19.67
C SER A 604 10.46 21.47 -20.64
N PRO A 605 10.28 21.66 -21.96
CA PRO A 605 11.31 21.44 -22.99
C PRO A 605 12.55 22.36 -22.95
N ASN A 606 12.60 23.34 -22.05
CA ASN A 606 13.49 24.51 -22.18
C ASN A 606 14.66 24.59 -21.18
N PHE A 607 14.93 23.58 -20.35
CA PHE A 607 15.91 23.73 -19.26
C PHE A 607 17.14 22.80 -19.43
N ASN A 608 18.33 23.41 -19.51
CA ASN A 608 19.62 22.70 -19.46
C ASN A 608 20.05 22.58 -17.99
N ARG A 609 20.02 21.37 -17.45
CA ARG A 609 20.32 21.07 -16.04
C ARG A 609 21.52 20.14 -15.95
N ALA A 610 22.49 20.50 -15.10
CA ALA A 610 23.55 19.60 -14.68
C ALA A 610 23.24 19.12 -13.26
N GLU A 611 23.21 17.82 -13.04
CA GLU A 611 23.01 17.20 -11.72
C GLU A 611 24.30 16.46 -11.35
N LEU A 612 24.78 16.61 -10.11
CA LEU A 612 25.84 15.80 -9.52
C LEU A 612 25.36 15.27 -8.17
N ALA A 613 25.66 14.02 -7.89
CA ALA A 613 25.53 13.42 -6.57
C ALA A 613 26.94 13.18 -6.01
N LEU A 614 27.27 13.73 -4.84
CA LEU A 614 28.57 13.54 -4.17
C LEU A 614 28.36 12.89 -2.82
N VAL A 615 29.33 12.08 -2.37
CA VAL A 615 29.35 11.59 -0.98
C VAL A 615 30.05 12.63 -0.11
N GLU A 616 29.38 13.12 0.93
CA GLU A 616 30.01 14.03 1.91
C GLU A 616 31.06 13.27 2.72
N ARG A 617 32.26 13.85 2.85
CA ARG A 617 33.38 13.26 3.58
C ARG A 617 33.88 14.25 4.62
N ASP A 618 34.11 13.76 5.85
CA ASP A 618 34.56 14.58 6.98
C ASP A 618 35.82 15.40 6.60
N GLY A 619 35.75 16.72 6.81
CA GLY A 619 36.88 17.62 6.65
C GLY A 619 37.12 18.18 5.24
N ILE A 620 36.26 17.90 4.25
CA ILE A 620 36.32 18.54 2.93
C ILE A 620 35.30 19.67 2.85
N ASP A 621 35.78 20.91 2.68
CA ASP A 621 34.90 22.06 2.39
C ASP A 621 34.39 21.97 0.94
N LEU A 622 33.09 21.74 0.80
CA LEU A 622 32.42 21.59 -0.50
C LEU A 622 32.03 22.93 -1.13
N VAL A 623 32.09 24.04 -0.40
CA VAL A 623 31.71 25.38 -0.90
C VAL A 623 32.60 25.83 -2.07
N PRO A 624 33.94 25.70 -2.02
CA PRO A 624 34.81 26.02 -3.16
C PRO A 624 34.57 25.11 -4.37
N ILE A 625 34.23 23.85 -4.14
CA ILE A 625 33.93 22.87 -5.20
C ILE A 625 32.64 23.26 -5.92
N PHE A 626 31.60 23.63 -5.16
CA PHE A 626 30.34 24.14 -5.72
C PHE A 626 30.55 25.42 -6.54
N ALA A 627 31.33 26.37 -6.04
CA ALA A 627 31.64 27.61 -6.76
C ALA A 627 32.35 27.34 -8.11
N ARG A 628 33.29 26.39 -8.14
CA ARG A 628 33.98 25.97 -9.37
C ARG A 628 33.04 25.22 -10.33
N LEU A 629 32.17 24.35 -9.83
CA LEU A 629 31.16 23.66 -10.65
C LEU A 629 30.17 24.65 -11.28
N ALA A 630 29.68 25.62 -10.51
CA ALA A 630 28.81 26.69 -11.00
C ALA A 630 29.51 27.53 -12.09
N ALA A 631 30.79 27.86 -11.92
CA ALA A 631 31.57 28.57 -12.91
C ALA A 631 31.77 27.75 -14.21
N LEU A 632 32.11 26.46 -14.11
CA LEU A 632 32.26 25.56 -15.27
C LEU A 632 30.95 25.36 -16.04
N ALA A 633 29.84 25.27 -15.31
CA ALA A 633 28.51 25.17 -15.90
C ALA A 633 28.02 26.51 -16.45
N HIS A 634 28.73 27.64 -16.26
CA HIS A 634 28.18 28.98 -16.50
C HIS A 634 26.78 29.13 -15.88
N ALA A 635 26.63 28.69 -14.64
CA ALA A 635 25.32 28.55 -14.02
C ALA A 635 24.68 29.91 -13.75
N GLU A 636 23.45 30.10 -14.22
CA GLU A 636 22.63 31.28 -13.92
C GLU A 636 22.07 31.21 -12.50
N TRP A 637 21.76 29.99 -12.05
CA TRP A 637 21.38 29.67 -10.68
C TRP A 637 21.65 28.17 -10.41
N GLY A 638 21.69 27.79 -9.14
CA GLY A 638 21.90 26.41 -8.73
C GLY A 638 21.33 26.12 -7.35
N TYR A 639 21.03 24.86 -7.09
CA TYR A 639 20.53 24.37 -5.81
C TYR A 639 21.36 23.17 -5.37
N CYS A 640 21.58 23.06 -4.07
CA CYS A 640 22.39 22.02 -3.45
C CYS A 640 21.54 21.40 -2.33
N ASP A 641 21.17 20.14 -2.49
CA ASP A 641 20.35 19.38 -1.54
C ASP A 641 21.22 18.36 -0.80
N PRO A 642 21.59 18.59 0.47
CA PRO A 642 22.19 17.56 1.29
C PRO A 642 21.09 16.55 1.65
N GLN A 643 21.05 15.38 0.99
CA GLN A 643 20.20 14.30 1.48
C GLN A 643 20.77 13.79 2.80
N GLY A 644 20.34 14.39 3.92
CA GLY A 644 20.60 13.88 5.25
C GLY A 644 21.03 14.87 6.32
N HIS A 645 21.38 16.13 6.01
CA HIS A 645 21.79 17.10 7.04
C HIS A 645 21.01 18.41 7.02
#